data_AF-A0A9E6AKR8-F1
#
_entry.id   AF-A0A9E6AKR8-F1
#
_cell.length_a   1.000
_cell.length_b   1.000
_cell.length_c   1.000
_cell.angle_alpha   90.00
_cell.angle_beta   90.00
_cell.angle_gamma   90.00
#
_symmetry.space_group_name_H-M   'P 1'
#
loop_
_entity.id
_entity.type
_entity.pdbx_description
1 polymer ?
#
loop_
_entity_poly.entity_id
_entity_poly.type
_entity_poly.pdbx_seq_one_letter_code
_entity_poly.pdbx_strand_id
1 'polypeptide(L)'
;MSSEPKRNRLAGETSPYLLQHASNPVDWFPWGPEALNRAEELDRPILLSIGYAACHWCHVMERESFENDEIAALMNQHFVCIKVDREERPDLDEIYMAATVAISGSGGWPMTVFLTPDQRPFFAGTYFPPADMPGRAGFPQILKRVSQLWADEADKVRSQSAELSAHIIGQSTPPRPRVVNDSALTQAVQQLASSYDSQFGGFGPAPKFPAAASIRLLLRHSLRTGDEMAREMACSTLNAMQDGGIYDHIGGGFARYATDRHWLVPHFEKMLYDNAQLVSAYLEAYQLTANENYARVARECLDYVIRDMQSEQGGYYSATDADSEGVEGKFFVWTPAQIQDVLGESEAKRLCAYYDITDRGNWEGTNIPNTPRSYVEVAASLDIEPAGLADSVREGKKLLFTARKARPAPLLDDKILVSWNGLMISAMVAGARVLGTTAYLESAQKAASFILTRMRKPDGGLYRTTRHTDKGDKGDKGDNAHLDAYLEDYAFLADGLLDLYELSGTPASLDNATEMTERMLRDFADKDGGAFYQTATTHETLIVRRREGSDGAIPNANAIAARCIARLSYHLDKPELRTIAAQAIRAYGRVIETAPRAFASSLISLDFLLESPTEIVFVGNPDKADTRALARELSRHYLPNRVEARISTGEEYPRLPLLESKTLVDGRAAIYLCHDFRCEKPITDPMDLRAALESPIDRQRAAALRATAVSGRATAVGTLRLSLRHEKSYQGHGYAVLGTTELQVSRVGIGSHRLHDGSSDHRQTVDLALRAGLNLLDTAANYTDGHSETLLGEALAESFANQQLKRDELVIISKFGTLQGSGQKRARDRLGKGRELSALSQRTEQLWHHLDPVLMSAELTESLGRLNLETLDGFLLQDPELYLLDAIDNGRDPEAAKTAFYKQLVRLFGALEREVAQGRIGFYGVASEAWVRPPSDAIAIDLGRVMEAAVAAGGESHHFAVIEVPLNLFEAGAVNEPSVDSGDGNLQTTLEFAFQKQLGVLSTRPLDAALQHSRVRLVQPAASSHAPELLASCQVLEKLEAQFEEKLSPQLTALSGFEFDPETLLRYAPEFAQLGDELESLEHWEELQGEILAPRVLAQLQRFDREFRGPASQIWEPWRQKYVGALDACLTALAAVATRISEQRSQKIVDAFARTLPDDGRRVSLTELAIWSALSCEGVTATLLGMRRSRHVSAAMQTLSRETNESLSDLPGSVDGDKLGL
;
A
#
# COMPACT_ATOMS: atom_id res chain seq x y z
N MET A 1 56.77 -10.52 -33.33
CA MET A 1 56.23 -9.31 -32.69
C MET A 1 54.74 -9.55 -32.54
N SER A 2 54.31 -9.93 -31.34
CA SER A 2 52.90 -10.12 -31.01
C SER A 2 52.26 -8.74 -30.92
N SER A 3 51.40 -8.37 -31.86
CA SER A 3 50.64 -7.12 -31.78
C SER A 3 49.70 -7.23 -30.59
N GLU A 4 49.87 -6.38 -29.58
CA GLU A 4 48.89 -6.26 -28.50
C GLU A 4 47.50 -6.03 -29.10
N PRO A 5 46.45 -6.72 -28.59
CA PRO A 5 45.09 -6.52 -29.07
C PRO A 5 44.69 -5.05 -28.89
N LYS A 6 44.09 -4.47 -29.92
CA LYS A 6 43.63 -3.08 -29.92
C LYS A 6 42.55 -2.92 -28.84
N ARG A 7 42.84 -2.17 -27.78
CA ARG A 7 41.88 -1.89 -26.70
C ARG A 7 40.96 -0.72 -27.08
N ASN A 8 39.67 -0.83 -26.74
CA ASN A 8 38.67 0.23 -26.93
C ASN A 8 38.67 1.19 -25.72
N ARG A 9 37.70 2.11 -25.66
CA ARG A 9 37.66 3.18 -24.65
C ARG A 9 37.36 2.68 -23.23
N LEU A 10 36.78 1.48 -23.08
CA LEU A 10 36.53 0.88 -21.77
C LEU A 10 37.81 0.50 -21.02
N ALA A 11 38.97 0.47 -21.69
CA ALA A 11 40.26 0.21 -21.04
C ALA A 11 40.63 1.22 -19.94
N GLY A 12 39.99 2.40 -19.93
CA GLY A 12 40.18 3.43 -18.91
C GLY A 12 39.17 3.40 -17.75
N GLU A 13 38.23 2.45 -17.75
CA GLU A 13 37.19 2.30 -16.73
C GLU A 13 37.69 1.47 -15.53
N THR A 14 36.97 1.53 -14.41
CA THR A 14 37.30 0.77 -13.19
C THR A 14 36.40 -0.43 -12.97
N SER A 15 35.18 -0.44 -13.51
CA SER A 15 34.26 -1.57 -13.38
C SER A 15 34.87 -2.84 -13.97
N PRO A 16 34.93 -3.96 -13.21
CA PRO A 16 35.35 -5.25 -13.76
C PRO A 16 34.53 -5.67 -14.98
N TYR A 17 33.22 -5.38 -14.98
CA TYR A 17 32.33 -5.66 -16.11
C TYR A 17 32.72 -4.88 -17.37
N LEU A 18 32.99 -3.57 -17.25
CA LEU A 18 33.39 -2.77 -18.41
C LEU A 18 34.79 -3.17 -18.91
N LEU A 19 35.72 -3.45 -17.99
CA LEU A 19 37.07 -3.88 -18.31
C LEU A 19 37.12 -5.23 -19.04
N GLN A 20 36.19 -6.15 -18.73
CA GLN A 20 36.03 -7.42 -19.44
C GLN A 20 35.82 -7.18 -20.95
N HIS A 21 35.08 -6.13 -21.32
CA HIS A 21 34.77 -5.80 -22.70
C HIS A 21 35.81 -4.89 -23.39
N ALA A 22 36.90 -4.53 -22.71
CA ALA A 22 37.88 -3.54 -23.20
C ALA A 22 38.69 -4.00 -24.42
N SER A 23 38.79 -5.31 -24.67
CA SER A 23 39.48 -5.91 -25.82
C SER A 23 38.55 -6.31 -26.97
N ASN A 24 37.24 -6.09 -26.84
CA ASN A 24 36.28 -6.53 -27.85
C ASN A 24 36.46 -5.70 -29.14
N PRO A 25 36.26 -6.32 -30.32
CA PRO A 25 36.35 -5.62 -31.61
C PRO A 25 35.28 -4.52 -31.79
N VAL A 26 34.21 -4.54 -31.00
CA VAL A 26 33.23 -3.45 -30.91
C VAL A 26 33.91 -2.22 -30.30
N ASP A 27 33.72 -1.04 -30.93
CA ASP A 27 34.22 0.25 -30.44
C ASP A 27 33.32 0.76 -29.31
N TRP A 28 33.39 0.09 -28.16
CA TRP A 28 32.61 0.43 -26.98
C TRP A 28 33.04 1.77 -26.40
N PHE A 29 32.03 2.58 -26.07
CA PHE A 29 32.14 3.76 -25.23
C PHE A 29 31.57 3.47 -23.84
N PRO A 30 32.15 4.03 -22.77
CA PRO A 30 31.41 4.20 -21.52
C PRO A 30 30.27 5.23 -21.73
N TRP A 31 29.24 5.17 -20.90
CA TRP A 31 28.21 6.22 -20.93
C TRP A 31 28.79 7.55 -20.45
N GLY A 32 28.66 8.59 -21.27
CA GLY A 32 29.09 9.93 -20.92
C GLY A 32 29.13 10.89 -22.10
N PRO A 33 29.57 12.14 -21.88
CA PRO A 33 29.50 13.20 -22.89
C PRO A 33 30.21 12.87 -24.20
N GLU A 34 31.32 12.12 -24.18
CA GLU A 34 32.02 11.72 -25.41
C GLU A 34 31.12 10.89 -26.33
N ALA A 35 30.45 9.87 -25.79
CA ALA A 35 29.58 8.98 -26.56
C ALA A 35 28.31 9.68 -27.03
N LEU A 36 27.69 10.46 -26.13
CA LEU A 36 26.44 11.16 -26.39
C LEU A 36 26.61 12.26 -27.45
N ASN A 37 27.63 13.11 -27.31
CA ASN A 37 27.96 14.13 -28.32
C ASN A 37 28.31 13.48 -29.66
N ARG A 38 29.00 12.34 -29.65
CA ARG A 38 29.34 11.61 -30.86
C ARG A 38 28.10 11.08 -31.60
N ALA A 39 27.09 10.61 -30.87
CA ALA A 39 25.83 10.16 -31.45
C ALA A 39 25.06 11.34 -32.09
N GLU A 40 25.04 12.50 -31.42
CA GLU A 40 24.43 13.72 -31.94
C GLU A 40 25.16 14.26 -33.18
N GLU A 41 26.48 14.41 -33.11
CA GLU A 41 27.31 14.92 -34.23
C GLU A 41 27.20 14.07 -35.49
N LEU A 42 27.08 12.75 -35.33
CA LEU A 42 26.98 11.81 -36.44
C LEU A 42 25.53 11.56 -36.90
N ASP A 43 24.53 12.05 -36.16
CA ASP A 43 23.12 11.68 -36.28
C ASP A 43 22.91 10.16 -36.39
N ARG A 44 23.56 9.41 -35.48
CA ARG A 44 23.52 7.94 -35.45
C ARG A 44 22.82 7.42 -34.20
N PRO A 45 22.03 6.33 -34.32
CA PRO A 45 21.42 5.72 -33.14
C PRO A 45 22.48 5.19 -32.18
N ILE A 46 22.13 5.20 -30.90
CA ILE A 46 22.93 4.58 -29.84
C ILE A 46 22.49 3.12 -29.73
N LEU A 47 23.46 2.20 -29.65
CA LEU A 47 23.24 0.83 -29.20
C LEU A 47 23.76 0.75 -27.76
N LEU A 48 22.83 0.75 -26.82
CA LEU A 48 23.10 0.67 -25.39
C LEU A 48 23.02 -0.79 -24.92
N SER A 49 24.11 -1.29 -24.32
CA SER A 49 24.15 -2.60 -23.68
C SER A 49 24.41 -2.45 -22.18
N ILE A 50 23.48 -2.95 -21.36
CA ILE A 50 23.56 -2.90 -19.88
C ILE A 50 23.67 -4.32 -19.31
N GLY A 51 24.59 -4.51 -18.35
CA GLY A 51 24.81 -5.76 -17.62
C GLY A 51 25.67 -5.55 -16.37
N TYR A 52 26.21 -6.64 -15.81
CA TYR A 52 27.10 -6.63 -14.64
C TYR A 52 28.02 -7.86 -14.66
N ALA A 53 29.07 -7.85 -13.82
CA ALA A 53 30.19 -8.78 -13.93
C ALA A 53 29.81 -10.26 -13.69
N ALA A 54 28.95 -10.57 -12.72
CA ALA A 54 28.57 -11.95 -12.40
C ALA A 54 27.46 -12.55 -13.30
N CYS A 55 26.99 -11.78 -14.30
CA CYS A 55 25.89 -12.17 -15.17
C CYS A 55 26.30 -13.22 -16.23
N HIS A 56 25.92 -14.48 -16.05
CA HIS A 56 26.23 -15.56 -17.01
C HIS A 56 25.79 -15.24 -18.47
N TRP A 57 24.54 -14.82 -18.68
CA TRP A 57 24.04 -14.51 -20.03
C TRP A 57 24.75 -13.30 -20.67
N CYS A 58 25.33 -12.41 -19.87
CA CYS A 58 26.13 -11.30 -20.37
C CYS A 58 27.47 -11.81 -20.94
N HIS A 59 28.08 -12.82 -20.32
CA HIS A 59 29.28 -13.50 -20.82
C HIS A 59 28.98 -14.37 -22.05
N VAL A 60 27.81 -15.00 -22.10
CA VAL A 60 27.36 -15.73 -23.31
C VAL A 60 27.20 -14.76 -24.48
N MET A 61 26.50 -13.64 -24.28
CA MET A 61 26.33 -12.60 -25.30
C MET A 61 27.68 -12.02 -25.77
N GLU A 62 28.63 -11.84 -24.87
CA GLU A 62 29.97 -11.41 -25.21
C GLU A 62 30.67 -12.39 -26.15
N ARG A 63 30.84 -13.64 -25.71
CA ARG A 63 31.57 -14.68 -26.45
C ARG A 63 30.95 -14.95 -27.82
N GLU A 64 29.63 -14.97 -27.88
CA GLU A 64 28.92 -15.33 -29.11
C GLU A 64 28.77 -14.15 -30.09
N SER A 65 28.59 -12.92 -29.58
CA SER A 65 28.25 -11.76 -30.42
C SER A 65 29.27 -10.63 -30.39
N PHE A 66 29.74 -10.19 -29.22
CA PHE A 66 30.60 -9.01 -29.11
C PHE A 66 32.08 -9.29 -29.47
N GLU A 67 32.53 -10.53 -29.35
CA GLU A 67 33.86 -10.98 -29.81
C GLU A 67 33.89 -11.31 -31.32
N ASN A 68 32.74 -11.40 -31.99
CA ASN A 68 32.67 -11.73 -33.41
C ASN A 68 32.96 -10.50 -34.28
N ASP A 69 34.06 -10.53 -35.04
CA ASP A 69 34.51 -9.43 -35.90
C ASP A 69 33.47 -8.96 -36.92
N GLU A 70 32.67 -9.86 -37.50
CA GLU A 70 31.65 -9.50 -38.50
C GLU A 70 30.46 -8.76 -37.87
N ILE A 71 30.03 -9.22 -36.69
CA ILE A 71 28.96 -8.58 -35.91
C ILE A 71 29.43 -7.23 -35.39
N ALA A 72 30.66 -7.17 -34.85
CA ALA A 72 31.26 -5.94 -34.38
C ALA A 72 31.43 -4.89 -35.50
N ALA A 73 31.80 -5.32 -36.71
CA ALA A 73 31.87 -4.42 -37.86
C ALA A 73 30.49 -3.80 -38.19
N LEU A 74 29.42 -4.59 -38.16
CA LEU A 74 28.05 -4.09 -38.34
C LEU A 74 27.65 -3.10 -37.24
N MET A 75 27.98 -3.40 -35.99
CA MET A 75 27.72 -2.53 -34.85
C MET A 75 28.43 -1.17 -35.01
N ASN A 76 29.75 -1.21 -35.22
CA ASN A 76 30.61 -0.02 -35.33
C ASN A 76 30.28 0.85 -36.55
N GLN A 77 29.77 0.24 -37.63
CA GLN A 77 29.39 0.96 -38.84
C GLN A 77 28.12 1.81 -38.63
N HIS A 78 27.13 1.27 -37.92
CA HIS A 78 25.78 1.81 -37.89
C HIS A 78 25.40 2.51 -36.59
N PHE A 79 26.09 2.24 -35.48
CA PHE A 79 25.69 2.68 -34.15
C PHE A 79 26.84 3.35 -33.40
N VAL A 80 26.51 4.18 -32.42
CA VAL A 80 27.41 4.50 -31.31
C VAL A 80 27.16 3.47 -30.21
N CYS A 81 28.11 2.58 -29.99
CA CYS A 81 27.96 1.46 -29.06
C CYS A 81 28.37 1.88 -27.65
N ILE A 82 27.43 1.85 -26.70
CA ILE A 82 27.65 2.24 -25.31
C ILE A 82 27.47 1.03 -24.40
N LYS A 83 28.43 0.80 -23.50
CA LYS A 83 28.41 -0.27 -22.50
C LYS A 83 28.24 0.33 -21.10
N VAL A 84 27.35 -0.24 -20.28
CA VAL A 84 27.04 0.25 -18.94
C VAL A 84 27.02 -0.89 -17.93
N ASP A 85 27.70 -0.70 -16.80
CA ASP A 85 27.54 -1.51 -15.59
C ASP A 85 26.33 -1.00 -14.80
N ARG A 86 25.29 -1.84 -14.67
CA ARG A 86 24.08 -1.48 -13.91
C ARG A 86 24.36 -1.21 -12.43
N GLU A 87 25.40 -1.81 -11.88
CA GLU A 87 25.74 -1.64 -10.47
C GLU A 87 26.35 -0.26 -10.22
N GLU A 88 27.01 0.33 -11.22
CA GLU A 88 27.54 1.70 -11.19
C GLU A 88 26.49 2.74 -11.64
N ARG A 89 25.59 2.38 -12.56
CA ARG A 89 24.55 3.25 -13.14
C ARG A 89 23.14 2.65 -13.04
N PRO A 90 22.59 2.49 -11.82
CA PRO A 90 21.24 1.95 -11.61
C PRO A 90 20.13 2.84 -12.21
N ASP A 91 20.38 4.15 -12.33
CA ASP A 91 19.48 5.11 -12.96
C ASP A 91 19.20 4.79 -14.44
N LEU A 92 20.26 4.51 -15.20
CA LEU A 92 20.15 4.10 -16.61
C LEU A 92 19.47 2.73 -16.71
N ASP A 93 19.86 1.80 -15.85
CA ASP A 93 19.28 0.45 -15.79
C ASP A 93 17.76 0.50 -15.61
N GLU A 94 17.26 1.24 -14.61
CA GLU A 94 15.82 1.35 -14.35
C GLU A 94 15.05 2.00 -15.49
N ILE A 95 15.56 3.11 -16.02
CA ILE A 95 14.93 3.86 -17.11
C ILE A 95 14.74 2.95 -18.32
N TYR A 96 15.82 2.27 -18.73
CA TYR A 96 15.81 1.47 -19.95
C TYR A 96 15.25 0.06 -19.74
N MET A 97 15.24 -0.47 -18.52
CA MET A 97 14.53 -1.72 -18.20
C MET A 97 13.02 -1.54 -18.35
N ALA A 98 12.47 -0.44 -17.83
CA ALA A 98 11.05 -0.14 -18.00
C ALA A 98 10.69 0.13 -19.47
N ALA A 99 11.58 0.78 -20.24
CA ALA A 99 11.40 0.91 -21.68
C ALA A 99 11.40 -0.46 -22.36
N THR A 100 12.31 -1.35 -21.96
CA THR A 100 12.39 -2.72 -22.48
C THR A 100 11.11 -3.49 -22.18
N VAL A 101 10.63 -3.49 -20.94
CA VAL A 101 9.35 -4.14 -20.58
C VAL A 101 8.18 -3.56 -21.37
N ALA A 102 8.14 -2.24 -21.60
CA ALA A 102 7.09 -1.60 -22.40
C ALA A 102 7.15 -2.00 -23.89
N ILE A 103 8.34 -2.25 -24.44
CA ILE A 103 8.55 -2.62 -25.85
C ILE A 103 8.38 -4.14 -26.07
N SER A 104 9.02 -4.98 -25.26
CA SER A 104 9.09 -6.43 -25.45
C SER A 104 8.12 -7.24 -24.58
N GLY A 105 7.44 -6.61 -23.61
CA GLY A 105 6.54 -7.28 -22.67
C GLY A 105 7.25 -8.04 -21.52
N SER A 106 8.57 -8.17 -21.60
CA SER A 106 9.43 -8.75 -20.56
C SER A 106 10.77 -8.00 -20.53
N GLY A 107 11.52 -8.17 -19.43
CA GLY A 107 12.83 -7.57 -19.22
C GLY A 107 13.84 -8.58 -18.67
N GLY A 108 15.10 -8.18 -18.58
CA GLY A 108 16.20 -9.01 -18.07
C GLY A 108 17.56 -8.57 -18.61
N TRP A 109 18.63 -9.13 -18.05
CA TRP A 109 20.00 -8.89 -18.48
C TRP A 109 20.56 -10.10 -19.25
N PRO A 110 21.44 -9.91 -20.26
CA PRO A 110 21.92 -8.62 -20.78
C PRO A 110 20.80 -7.85 -21.45
N MET A 111 20.79 -6.53 -21.27
CA MET A 111 19.79 -5.64 -21.87
C MET A 111 20.40 -4.92 -23.07
N THR A 112 19.72 -4.98 -24.22
CA THR A 112 20.17 -4.35 -25.47
C THR A 112 19.09 -3.40 -25.97
N VAL A 113 19.38 -2.10 -25.98
CA VAL A 113 18.41 -1.04 -26.28
C VAL A 113 18.97 -0.14 -27.38
N PHE A 114 18.11 0.20 -28.34
CA PHE A 114 18.43 1.14 -29.40
C PHE A 114 17.76 2.47 -29.10
N LEU A 115 18.58 3.52 -29.01
CA LEU A 115 18.15 4.88 -28.68
C LEU A 115 18.40 5.83 -29.83
N THR A 116 17.56 6.84 -29.93
CA THR A 116 17.86 8.04 -30.73
C THR A 116 19.08 8.78 -30.15
N PRO A 117 19.73 9.69 -30.90
CA PRO A 117 20.83 10.51 -30.37
C PRO A 117 20.45 11.30 -29.10
N ASP A 118 19.18 11.72 -28.97
CA ASP A 118 18.62 12.36 -27.78
C ASP A 118 18.16 11.36 -26.70
N GLN A 119 18.73 10.14 -26.70
CA GLN A 119 18.64 9.12 -25.65
C GLN A 119 17.26 8.43 -25.51
N ARG A 120 16.33 8.65 -26.43
CA ARG A 120 14.97 8.09 -26.36
C ARG A 120 14.94 6.67 -26.92
N PRO A 121 14.38 5.69 -26.19
CA PRO A 121 14.30 4.31 -26.66
C PRO A 121 13.29 4.18 -27.79
N PHE A 122 13.61 3.36 -28.79
CA PHE A 122 12.67 3.03 -29.87
C PHE A 122 12.65 1.53 -30.23
N PHE A 123 13.65 0.76 -29.80
CA PHE A 123 13.65 -0.70 -29.89
C PHE A 123 14.46 -1.30 -28.74
N ALA A 124 14.08 -2.47 -28.24
CA ALA A 124 14.74 -3.11 -27.11
C ALA A 124 14.58 -4.63 -27.13
N GLY A 125 15.50 -5.32 -26.47
CA GLY A 125 15.42 -6.74 -26.15
C GLY A 125 16.48 -7.14 -25.14
N THR A 126 16.54 -8.43 -24.83
CA THR A 126 17.54 -8.97 -23.89
C THR A 126 18.72 -9.58 -24.65
N TYR A 127 18.83 -10.90 -24.66
CA TYR A 127 19.82 -11.65 -25.43
C TYR A 127 19.35 -11.83 -26.89
N PHE A 128 20.25 -11.55 -27.83
CA PHE A 128 20.04 -11.82 -29.25
C PHE A 128 21.08 -12.84 -29.75
N PRO A 129 20.66 -13.94 -30.37
CA PRO A 129 21.61 -14.98 -30.79
C PRO A 129 22.48 -14.54 -31.97
N PRO A 130 23.68 -15.09 -32.15
CA PRO A 130 24.58 -14.69 -33.24
C PRO A 130 24.06 -15.07 -34.64
N ALA A 131 23.12 -16.01 -34.72
CA ALA A 131 22.48 -16.47 -35.95
C ALA A 131 20.95 -16.61 -35.79
N ASP A 132 20.24 -16.62 -36.90
CA ASP A 132 18.79 -16.79 -36.92
C ASP A 132 18.39 -18.17 -36.38
N MET A 133 17.44 -18.20 -35.46
CA MET A 133 16.82 -19.41 -34.92
C MET A 133 15.32 -19.44 -35.24
N PRO A 134 14.67 -20.63 -35.27
CA PRO A 134 13.23 -20.70 -35.45
C PRO A 134 12.48 -19.81 -34.44
N GLY A 135 11.79 -18.78 -34.94
CA GLY A 135 11.04 -17.82 -34.12
C GLY A 135 11.87 -16.72 -33.44
N ARG A 136 13.19 -16.66 -33.66
CA ARG A 136 14.08 -15.61 -33.11
C ARG A 136 15.09 -15.14 -34.15
N ALA A 137 14.99 -13.88 -34.55
CA ALA A 137 15.96 -13.25 -35.43
C ALA A 137 17.35 -13.17 -34.76
N GLY A 138 18.39 -13.44 -35.53
CA GLY A 138 19.77 -13.28 -35.11
C GLY A 138 20.14 -11.80 -35.01
N PHE A 139 21.14 -11.52 -34.18
CA PHE A 139 21.61 -10.16 -33.93
C PHE A 139 22.04 -9.41 -35.21
N PRO A 140 22.72 -10.03 -36.20
CA PRO A 140 23.02 -9.37 -37.47
C PRO A 140 21.78 -8.90 -38.25
N GLN A 141 20.68 -9.68 -38.20
CA GLN A 141 19.44 -9.32 -38.86
C GLN A 141 18.76 -8.14 -38.16
N ILE A 142 18.75 -8.15 -36.83
CA ILE A 142 18.23 -7.04 -36.01
C ILE A 142 19.02 -5.75 -36.29
N LEU A 143 20.36 -5.80 -36.24
CA LEU A 143 21.23 -4.65 -36.50
C LEU A 143 20.97 -4.03 -37.88
N LYS A 144 20.86 -4.86 -38.92
CA LYS A 144 20.55 -4.39 -40.29
C LYS A 144 19.17 -3.75 -40.38
N ARG A 145 18.16 -4.37 -39.76
CA ARG A 145 16.78 -3.87 -39.81
C ARG A 145 16.61 -2.55 -39.06
N VAL A 146 17.24 -2.41 -37.90
CA VAL A 146 17.24 -1.16 -37.14
C VAL A 146 17.97 -0.05 -37.90
N SER A 147 19.12 -0.37 -38.49
CA SER A 147 19.89 0.57 -39.32
C SER A 147 19.10 1.05 -40.55
N GLN A 148 18.42 0.13 -41.26
CA GLN A 148 17.53 0.48 -42.38
C GLN A 148 16.37 1.37 -41.94
N LEU A 149 15.72 1.02 -40.82
CA LEU A 149 14.62 1.81 -40.28
C LEU A 149 15.06 3.25 -39.95
N TRP A 150 16.26 3.43 -39.40
CA TRP A 150 16.82 4.77 -39.16
C TRP A 150 17.13 5.51 -40.46
N ALA A 151 17.74 4.85 -41.45
CA ALA A 151 18.08 5.49 -42.72
C ALA A 151 16.86 5.92 -43.54
N ASP A 152 15.80 5.10 -43.53
CA ASP A 152 14.62 5.29 -44.38
C ASP A 152 13.50 6.11 -43.70
N GLU A 153 13.36 6.01 -42.37
CA GLU A 153 12.21 6.54 -41.62
C GLU A 153 12.60 7.27 -40.31
N ALA A 154 13.78 7.93 -40.24
CA ALA A 154 14.29 8.59 -39.02
C ALA A 154 13.26 9.48 -38.30
N ASP A 155 12.52 10.32 -39.02
CA ASP A 155 11.55 11.25 -38.42
C ASP A 155 10.40 10.52 -37.73
N LYS A 156 9.96 9.38 -38.29
CA LYS A 156 8.94 8.51 -37.69
C LYS A 156 9.49 7.78 -36.47
N VAL A 157 10.75 7.34 -36.50
CA VAL A 157 11.41 6.76 -35.32
C VAL A 157 11.48 7.79 -34.19
N ARG A 158 11.88 9.03 -34.49
CA ARG A 158 11.90 10.12 -33.52
C ARG A 158 10.51 10.40 -32.94
N SER A 159 9.45 10.46 -33.76
CA SER A 159 8.10 10.69 -33.26
C SER A 159 7.60 9.54 -32.37
N GLN A 160 7.80 8.28 -32.78
CA GLN A 160 7.42 7.10 -31.99
C GLN A 160 8.21 7.02 -30.66
N SER A 161 9.51 7.31 -30.70
CA SER A 161 10.35 7.35 -29.49
C SER A 161 9.90 8.44 -28.52
N ALA A 162 9.43 9.59 -29.02
CA ALA A 162 8.90 10.68 -28.22
C ALA A 162 7.58 10.29 -27.54
N GLU A 163 6.68 9.62 -28.26
CA GLU A 163 5.42 9.09 -27.70
C GLU A 163 5.68 8.03 -26.62
N LEU A 164 6.59 7.07 -26.89
CA LEU A 164 6.99 6.06 -25.91
C LEU A 164 7.63 6.71 -24.67
N SER A 165 8.52 7.67 -24.87
CA SER A 165 9.16 8.39 -23.75
C SER A 165 8.14 9.17 -22.93
N ALA A 166 7.18 9.84 -23.58
CA ALA A 166 6.08 10.53 -22.89
C ALA A 166 5.21 9.56 -22.09
N HIS A 167 4.96 8.35 -22.62
CA HIS A 167 4.25 7.30 -21.89
C HIS A 167 5.02 6.83 -20.65
N ILE A 168 6.33 6.57 -20.77
CA ILE A 168 7.20 6.17 -19.67
C ILE A 168 7.27 7.27 -18.59
N ILE A 169 7.39 8.54 -19.01
CA ILE A 169 7.37 9.71 -18.12
C ILE A 169 6.00 9.83 -17.42
N GLY A 170 4.90 9.65 -18.17
CA GLY A 170 3.53 9.67 -17.64
C GLY A 170 3.29 8.59 -16.57
N GLN A 171 3.82 7.39 -16.76
CA GLN A 171 3.78 6.32 -15.75
C GLN A 171 4.66 6.62 -14.52
N SER A 172 5.70 7.45 -14.68
CA SER A 172 6.59 7.87 -13.58
C SER A 172 5.99 9.02 -12.73
N THR A 173 4.90 9.63 -13.20
CA THR A 173 4.17 10.70 -12.51
C THR A 173 3.37 10.08 -11.35
N PRO A 174 3.44 10.63 -10.12
CA PRO A 174 2.85 9.98 -8.96
C PRO A 174 1.33 9.89 -9.08
N PRO A 175 0.70 8.75 -8.73
CA PRO A 175 -0.67 8.81 -8.27
C PRO A 175 -0.74 9.73 -7.04
N ARG A 176 -1.87 10.43 -6.84
CA ARG A 176 -2.05 11.29 -5.66
C ARG A 176 -1.77 10.48 -4.38
N PRO A 177 -1.02 11.03 -3.40
CA PRO A 177 -0.71 10.33 -2.16
C PRO A 177 -1.99 9.81 -1.50
N ARG A 178 -1.96 8.54 -1.06
CA ARG A 178 -3.10 7.90 -0.39
C ARG A 178 -2.66 7.38 0.97
N VAL A 179 -3.57 7.41 1.93
CA VAL A 179 -3.32 6.86 3.27
C VAL A 179 -3.17 5.35 3.18
N VAL A 180 -2.05 4.84 3.69
CA VAL A 180 -1.83 3.41 3.88
C VAL A 180 -2.04 3.10 5.36
N ASN A 181 -2.89 2.12 5.67
CA ASN A 181 -3.23 1.74 7.03
C ASN A 181 -2.89 0.27 7.30
N ASP A 182 -3.18 -0.18 8.52
CA ASP A 182 -2.91 -1.55 8.98
C ASP A 182 -3.46 -2.66 8.06
N SER A 183 -4.54 -2.38 7.31
CA SER A 183 -5.10 -3.37 6.38
C SER A 183 -4.14 -3.73 5.24
N ALA A 184 -3.24 -2.82 4.84
CA ALA A 184 -2.25 -3.09 3.80
C ALA A 184 -1.25 -4.17 4.24
N LEU A 185 -0.88 -4.22 5.52
CA LEU A 185 -0.05 -5.29 6.09
C LEU A 185 -0.74 -6.64 5.95
N THR A 186 -2.02 -6.72 6.34
CA THR A 186 -2.81 -7.94 6.26
C THR A 186 -3.03 -8.38 4.81
N GLN A 187 -3.28 -7.45 3.90
CA GLN A 187 -3.43 -7.74 2.47
C GLN A 187 -2.12 -8.26 1.85
N ALA A 188 -0.96 -7.72 2.24
CA ALA A 188 0.34 -8.22 1.79
C ALA A 188 0.53 -9.70 2.17
N VAL A 189 0.21 -10.06 3.42
CA VAL A 189 0.30 -11.44 3.91
C VAL A 189 -0.66 -12.36 3.15
N GLN A 190 -1.90 -11.91 2.90
CA GLN A 190 -2.87 -12.68 2.10
C GLN A 190 -2.38 -12.93 0.66
N GLN A 191 -1.77 -11.92 0.03
CA GLN A 191 -1.20 -12.08 -1.30
C GLN A 191 0.03 -13.01 -1.29
N LEU A 192 0.90 -12.91 -0.28
CA LEU A 192 2.03 -13.84 -0.13
C LEU A 192 1.54 -15.28 0.04
N ALA A 193 0.54 -15.50 0.90
CA ALA A 193 -0.09 -16.81 1.10
C ALA A 193 -0.66 -17.41 -0.19
N SER A 194 -1.26 -16.59 -1.07
CA SER A 194 -1.79 -17.07 -2.36
C SER A 194 -0.72 -17.60 -3.32
N SER A 195 0.54 -17.18 -3.14
CA SER A 195 1.68 -17.59 -3.97
C SER A 195 2.65 -18.52 -3.25
N TYR A 196 2.37 -18.87 -1.98
CA TYR A 196 3.26 -19.65 -1.14
C TYR A 196 3.34 -21.10 -1.59
N ASP A 197 4.55 -21.62 -1.67
CA ASP A 197 4.82 -23.03 -1.93
C ASP A 197 4.94 -23.80 -0.63
N SER A 198 3.85 -24.43 -0.19
CA SER A 198 3.83 -25.19 1.07
C SER A 198 4.70 -26.43 1.10
N GLN A 199 5.14 -26.94 -0.06
CA GLN A 199 5.96 -28.14 -0.14
C GLN A 199 7.46 -27.83 -0.03
N PHE A 200 7.91 -26.77 -0.71
CA PHE A 200 9.34 -26.43 -0.82
C PHE A 200 9.68 -25.04 -0.28
N GLY A 201 8.73 -24.35 0.36
CA GLY A 201 8.91 -22.98 0.81
C GLY A 201 9.11 -21.98 -0.34
N GLY A 202 9.07 -20.69 -0.03
CA GLY A 202 9.19 -19.62 -1.02
C GLY A 202 7.87 -19.24 -1.68
N PHE A 203 7.96 -18.35 -2.67
CA PHE A 203 6.82 -17.74 -3.32
C PHE A 203 6.94 -17.84 -4.84
N GLY A 204 5.90 -18.30 -5.50
CA GLY A 204 5.85 -18.47 -6.95
C GLY A 204 6.55 -19.73 -7.48
N PRO A 205 6.54 -19.91 -8.81
CA PRO A 205 7.19 -21.04 -9.48
C PRO A 205 8.72 -20.84 -9.58
N ALA A 206 9.41 -21.80 -10.19
CA ALA A 206 10.82 -21.66 -10.55
C ALA A 206 11.00 -20.68 -11.74
N PRO A 207 12.12 -19.92 -11.81
CA PRO A 207 13.21 -19.85 -10.84
C PRO A 207 12.79 -19.15 -9.53
N LYS A 208 13.36 -19.58 -8.40
CA LYS A 208 13.05 -19.07 -7.05
C LYS A 208 14.11 -18.12 -6.54
N PHE A 209 13.68 -16.91 -6.16
CA PHE A 209 14.51 -15.88 -5.54
C PHE A 209 14.24 -15.79 -4.02
N PRO A 210 15.27 -15.59 -3.18
CA PRO A 210 15.09 -15.35 -1.75
C PRO A 210 14.38 -14.01 -1.48
N ALA A 211 13.08 -14.07 -1.16
CA ALA A 211 12.26 -12.88 -0.89
C ALA A 211 12.47 -12.34 0.54
N ALA A 212 13.69 -11.92 0.88
CA ALA A 212 14.08 -11.56 2.25
C ALA A 212 13.18 -10.49 2.89
N ALA A 213 12.83 -9.41 2.17
CA ALA A 213 11.92 -8.38 2.66
C ALA A 213 10.53 -8.95 3.00
N SER A 214 9.99 -9.83 2.14
CA SER A 214 8.71 -10.51 2.38
C SER A 214 8.77 -11.45 3.58
N ILE A 215 9.85 -12.21 3.74
CA ILE A 215 10.06 -13.09 4.90
C ILE A 215 10.07 -12.27 6.20
N ARG A 216 10.80 -11.14 6.22
CA ARG A 216 10.84 -10.24 7.39
C ARG A 216 9.49 -9.62 7.70
N LEU A 217 8.73 -9.22 6.68
CA LEU A 217 7.35 -8.74 6.84
C LEU A 217 6.46 -9.82 7.49
N LEU A 218 6.57 -11.07 7.06
CA LEU A 218 5.84 -12.20 7.65
C LEU A 218 6.21 -12.44 9.12
N LEU A 219 7.51 -12.40 9.45
CA LEU A 219 7.98 -12.52 10.85
C LEU A 219 7.40 -11.40 11.72
N ARG A 220 7.44 -10.14 11.26
CA ARG A 220 6.85 -8.99 11.96
C ARG A 220 5.34 -9.13 12.13
N HIS A 221 4.64 -9.49 11.06
CA HIS A 221 3.19 -9.71 11.11
C HIS A 221 2.83 -10.79 12.13
N SER A 222 3.54 -11.92 12.12
CA SER A 222 3.30 -13.02 13.07
C SER A 222 3.50 -12.61 14.53
N LEU A 223 4.54 -11.81 14.82
CA LEU A 223 4.77 -11.28 16.17
C LEU A 223 3.62 -10.35 16.59
N ARG A 224 3.16 -9.50 15.67
CA ARG A 224 2.15 -8.47 15.96
C ARG A 224 0.75 -9.05 16.13
N THR A 225 0.37 -10.04 15.33
CA THR A 225 -1.01 -10.56 15.26
C THR A 225 -1.19 -11.93 15.88
N GLY A 226 -0.09 -12.66 16.14
CA GLY A 226 -0.13 -14.07 16.51
C GLY A 226 -0.48 -14.99 15.32
N ASP A 227 -0.35 -14.52 14.08
CA ASP A 227 -0.64 -15.32 12.88
C ASP A 227 0.42 -16.43 12.68
N GLU A 228 0.01 -17.65 13.02
CA GLU A 228 0.81 -18.85 12.89
C GLU A 228 1.11 -19.23 11.44
N MET A 229 0.22 -18.94 10.50
CA MET A 229 0.45 -19.22 9.08
C MET A 229 1.53 -18.29 8.53
N ALA A 230 1.51 -17.02 8.92
CA ALA A 230 2.59 -16.09 8.56
C ALA A 230 3.95 -16.56 9.08
N ARG A 231 3.98 -17.06 10.33
CA ARG A 231 5.19 -17.66 10.92
C ARG A 231 5.65 -18.91 10.17
N GLU A 232 4.73 -19.81 9.84
CA GLU A 232 5.00 -21.03 9.08
C GLU A 232 5.61 -20.73 7.71
N MET A 233 5.00 -19.82 6.94
CA MET A 233 5.50 -19.41 5.63
C MET A 233 6.94 -18.90 5.70
N ALA A 234 7.25 -18.05 6.68
CA ALA A 234 8.60 -17.52 6.87
C ALA A 234 9.60 -18.62 7.25
N CYS A 235 9.31 -19.38 8.30
CA CYS A 235 10.21 -20.41 8.83
C CYS A 235 10.44 -21.55 7.85
N SER A 236 9.40 -22.05 7.17
CA SER A 236 9.51 -23.13 6.19
C SER A 236 10.30 -22.69 4.95
N THR A 237 10.16 -21.43 4.53
CA THR A 237 10.99 -20.87 3.45
C THR A 237 12.46 -20.80 3.86
N LEU A 238 12.78 -20.31 5.06
CA LEU A 238 14.14 -20.26 5.58
C LEU A 238 14.74 -21.67 5.75
N ASN A 239 13.94 -22.65 6.19
CA ASN A 239 14.35 -24.06 6.31
C ASN A 239 14.68 -24.65 4.94
N ALA A 240 13.79 -24.47 3.95
CA ALA A 240 14.02 -25.00 2.61
C ALA A 240 15.28 -24.41 1.95
N MET A 241 15.55 -23.11 2.15
CA MET A 241 16.75 -22.46 1.61
C MET A 241 18.04 -22.95 2.30
N GLN A 242 18.06 -23.08 3.63
CA GLN A 242 19.27 -23.55 4.33
C GLN A 242 19.58 -25.03 4.05
N ASP A 243 18.55 -25.83 3.75
CA ASP A 243 18.69 -27.26 3.46
C ASP A 243 18.97 -27.53 1.97
N GLY A 244 18.67 -26.55 1.10
CA GLY A 244 18.91 -26.61 -0.33
C GLY A 244 20.37 -26.35 -0.74
N GLY A 245 20.64 -26.45 -2.04
CA GLY A 245 21.95 -26.16 -2.65
C GLY A 245 22.17 -24.67 -2.94
N ILE A 246 21.15 -23.82 -2.77
CA ILE A 246 21.29 -22.35 -2.79
C ILE A 246 22.19 -21.84 -1.65
N TYR A 247 22.25 -22.58 -0.54
CA TYR A 247 23.17 -22.33 0.56
C TYR A 247 24.49 -23.08 0.33
N ASP A 248 25.64 -22.39 0.42
CA ASP A 248 26.93 -23.05 0.31
C ASP A 248 27.28 -23.77 1.63
N HIS A 249 26.93 -25.05 1.70
CA HIS A 249 27.17 -25.91 2.87
C HIS A 249 28.63 -26.03 3.30
N ILE A 250 29.59 -25.76 2.40
CA ILE A 250 31.02 -25.89 2.69
C ILE A 250 31.65 -24.54 3.09
N GLY A 251 31.33 -23.47 2.37
CA GLY A 251 31.93 -22.14 2.57
C GLY A 251 31.09 -21.13 3.32
N GLY A 252 29.78 -21.33 3.44
CA GLY A 252 28.83 -20.32 3.89
C GLY A 252 28.43 -19.34 2.79
N GLY A 253 27.40 -18.55 3.08
CA GLY A 253 26.79 -17.61 2.15
C GLY A 253 25.82 -18.28 1.16
N PHE A 254 24.95 -17.45 0.59
CA PHE A 254 23.90 -17.84 -0.35
C PHE A 254 24.26 -17.40 -1.77
N ALA A 255 23.93 -18.28 -2.72
CA ALA A 255 23.79 -17.92 -4.11
C ALA A 255 22.53 -17.06 -4.31
N ARG A 256 22.48 -16.27 -5.39
CA ARG A 256 21.41 -15.29 -5.61
C ARG A 256 20.02 -15.92 -5.77
N TYR A 257 19.92 -17.01 -6.53
CA TYR A 257 18.64 -17.67 -6.78
C TYR A 257 18.82 -19.12 -7.19
N ALA A 258 17.74 -19.89 -7.10
CA ALA A 258 17.68 -21.26 -7.59
C ALA A 258 16.91 -21.35 -8.92
N THR A 259 17.40 -22.11 -9.88
CA THR A 259 16.72 -22.36 -11.16
C THR A 259 15.52 -23.29 -11.02
N ASP A 260 15.47 -24.05 -9.92
CA ASP A 260 14.49 -25.07 -9.68
C ASP A 260 13.58 -24.72 -8.49
N ARG A 261 12.51 -25.51 -8.32
CA ARG A 261 11.51 -25.30 -7.27
C ARG A 261 12.01 -25.74 -5.89
N HIS A 262 13.03 -26.59 -5.80
CA HIS A 262 13.46 -27.24 -4.55
C HIS A 262 14.58 -26.49 -3.83
N TRP A 263 15.03 -25.34 -4.36
CA TRP A 263 16.22 -24.62 -3.89
C TRP A 263 17.52 -25.42 -4.03
N LEU A 264 17.55 -26.42 -4.91
CA LEU A 264 18.69 -27.33 -5.08
C LEU A 264 19.73 -26.77 -6.05
N VAL A 265 19.30 -26.24 -7.18
CA VAL A 265 20.20 -25.86 -8.28
C VAL A 265 20.37 -24.34 -8.28
N PRO A 266 21.46 -23.79 -7.75
CA PRO A 266 21.70 -22.35 -7.77
C PRO A 266 22.18 -21.87 -9.14
N HIS A 267 21.95 -20.59 -9.42
CA HIS A 267 22.94 -19.83 -10.19
C HIS A 267 24.00 -19.36 -9.22
N PHE A 268 25.20 -19.93 -9.31
CA PHE A 268 26.23 -19.92 -8.25
C PHE A 268 26.81 -18.53 -7.90
N GLU A 269 26.35 -17.46 -8.53
CA GLU A 269 26.72 -16.09 -8.20
C GLU A 269 26.31 -15.75 -6.75
N LYS A 270 27.20 -15.11 -6.00
CA LYS A 270 26.93 -14.65 -4.63
C LYS A 270 27.02 -13.13 -4.57
N MET A 271 25.91 -12.49 -4.22
CA MET A 271 25.83 -11.04 -4.11
C MET A 271 25.89 -10.58 -2.66
N LEU A 272 26.57 -9.47 -2.38
CA LEU A 272 26.68 -8.91 -1.03
C LEU A 272 25.31 -8.55 -0.45
N TYR A 273 24.43 -7.92 -1.24
CA TYR A 273 23.13 -7.45 -0.79
C TYR A 273 22.15 -8.59 -0.45
N ASP A 274 22.20 -9.72 -1.18
CA ASP A 274 21.36 -10.89 -0.88
C ASP A 274 21.75 -11.49 0.47
N ASN A 275 23.06 -11.66 0.68
CA ASN A 275 23.61 -12.20 1.92
C ASN A 275 23.34 -11.28 3.12
N ALA A 276 23.45 -9.95 2.95
CA ALA A 276 23.10 -8.98 3.99
C ALA A 276 21.63 -9.13 4.42
N GLN A 277 20.71 -9.16 3.46
CA GLN A 277 19.27 -9.23 3.74
C GLN A 277 18.85 -10.58 4.34
N LEU A 278 19.42 -11.69 3.86
CA LEU A 278 19.14 -13.02 4.40
C LEU A 278 19.66 -13.18 5.82
N VAL A 279 20.85 -12.67 6.14
CA VAL A 279 21.35 -12.67 7.52
C VAL A 279 20.35 -12.00 8.45
N SER A 280 19.82 -10.82 8.09
CA SER A 280 18.80 -10.16 8.91
C SER A 280 17.57 -11.04 9.10
N ALA A 281 17.05 -11.69 8.05
CA ALA A 281 15.89 -12.57 8.15
C ALA A 281 16.13 -13.78 9.06
N TYR A 282 17.30 -14.43 8.96
CA TYR A 282 17.68 -15.55 9.84
C TYR A 282 17.86 -15.12 11.29
N LEU A 283 18.45 -13.95 11.55
CA LEU A 283 18.59 -13.42 12.91
C LEU A 283 17.24 -13.08 13.54
N GLU A 284 16.33 -12.46 12.79
CA GLU A 284 14.96 -12.17 13.25
C GLU A 284 14.20 -13.48 13.54
N ALA A 285 14.31 -14.48 12.66
CA ALA A 285 13.71 -15.80 12.89
C ALA A 285 14.32 -16.52 14.11
N TYR A 286 15.63 -16.39 14.34
CA TYR A 286 16.29 -16.93 15.53
C TYR A 286 15.75 -16.31 16.81
N GLN A 287 15.63 -14.98 16.88
CA GLN A 287 15.09 -14.30 18.05
C GLN A 287 13.62 -14.68 18.32
N LEU A 288 12.83 -14.92 17.28
CA LEU A 288 11.42 -15.30 17.41
C LEU A 288 11.22 -16.77 17.82
N THR A 289 12.09 -17.68 17.37
CA THR A 289 11.88 -19.14 17.50
C THR A 289 12.86 -19.83 18.43
N ALA A 290 13.97 -19.18 18.79
CA ALA A 290 15.13 -19.76 19.44
C ALA A 290 15.75 -20.97 18.70
N ASN A 291 15.49 -21.14 17.40
CA ASN A 291 16.04 -22.23 16.61
C ASN A 291 17.51 -21.96 16.23
N GLU A 292 18.42 -22.68 16.87
CA GLU A 292 19.88 -22.53 16.70
C GLU A 292 20.38 -22.73 15.26
N ASN A 293 19.63 -23.42 14.39
CA ASN A 293 19.99 -23.52 12.97
C ASN A 293 20.00 -22.16 12.27
N TYR A 294 19.07 -21.27 12.63
CA TYR A 294 19.04 -19.92 12.05
C TYR A 294 20.24 -19.08 12.51
N ALA A 295 20.63 -19.18 13.77
CA ALA A 295 21.85 -18.55 14.29
C ALA A 295 23.12 -19.10 13.62
N ARG A 296 23.16 -20.42 13.35
CA ARG A 296 24.25 -21.08 12.63
C ARG A 296 24.39 -20.53 11.20
N VAL A 297 23.30 -20.48 10.44
CA VAL A 297 23.32 -19.99 9.05
C VAL A 297 23.73 -18.52 8.99
N ALA A 298 23.18 -17.68 9.88
CA ALA A 298 23.58 -16.28 9.96
C ALA A 298 25.08 -16.12 10.28
N ARG A 299 25.61 -16.90 11.23
CA ARG A 299 27.05 -16.92 11.59
C ARG A 299 27.91 -17.32 10.40
N GLU A 300 27.61 -18.44 9.77
CA GLU A 300 28.40 -18.95 8.64
C GLU A 300 28.39 -17.99 7.44
N CYS A 301 27.28 -17.25 7.23
CA CYS A 301 27.20 -16.21 6.21
C CYS A 301 28.07 -14.98 6.55
N LEU A 302 27.99 -14.47 7.78
CA LEU A 302 28.81 -13.35 8.23
C LEU A 302 30.31 -13.70 8.24
N ASP A 303 30.65 -14.92 8.65
CA ASP A 303 32.03 -15.43 8.61
C ASP A 303 32.54 -15.53 7.16
N TYR A 304 31.70 -15.97 6.22
CA TYR A 304 32.01 -15.92 4.78
C TYR A 304 32.32 -14.49 4.32
N VAL A 305 31.47 -13.53 4.68
CA VAL A 305 31.64 -12.12 4.26
C VAL A 305 32.95 -11.54 4.79
N ILE A 306 33.28 -11.75 6.07
CA ILE A 306 34.55 -11.27 6.65
C ILE A 306 35.74 -11.94 5.96
N ARG A 307 35.66 -13.25 5.72
CA ARG A 307 36.79 -14.04 5.23
C ARG A 307 37.08 -13.81 3.75
N ASP A 308 36.04 -13.72 2.92
CA ASP A 308 36.17 -13.78 1.46
C ASP A 308 35.73 -12.48 0.76
N MET A 309 34.87 -11.66 1.40
CA MET A 309 34.28 -10.46 0.78
C MET A 309 34.74 -9.14 1.41
N GLN A 310 35.47 -9.14 2.52
CA GLN A 310 35.97 -7.92 3.14
C GLN A 310 37.39 -7.60 2.66
N SER A 311 37.59 -6.40 2.14
CA SER A 311 38.91 -5.87 1.80
C SER A 311 39.77 -5.71 3.06
N GLU A 312 41.09 -5.86 2.91
CA GLU A 312 42.05 -5.53 3.98
C GLU A 312 41.93 -4.08 4.44
N GLN A 313 41.45 -3.19 3.56
CA GLN A 313 41.18 -1.78 3.88
C GLN A 313 39.86 -1.55 4.63
N GLY A 314 38.96 -2.53 4.65
CA GLY A 314 37.75 -2.53 5.47
C GLY A 314 36.44 -2.64 4.70
N GLY A 315 36.30 -2.03 3.52
CA GLY A 315 35.05 -2.11 2.75
C GLY A 315 34.77 -3.53 2.21
N TYR A 316 33.50 -3.84 1.95
CA TYR A 316 33.04 -5.11 1.41
C TYR A 316 32.92 -5.06 -0.12
N TYR A 317 33.42 -6.10 -0.77
CA TYR A 317 33.33 -6.37 -2.21
C TYR A 317 31.90 -6.71 -2.64
N SER A 318 31.62 -6.52 -3.93
CA SER A 318 30.27 -6.51 -4.47
C SER A 318 29.71 -7.92 -4.68
N ALA A 319 30.46 -8.78 -5.37
CA ALA A 319 29.96 -10.11 -5.76
C ALA A 319 31.08 -11.12 -6.05
N THR A 320 30.72 -12.39 -6.08
CA THR A 320 31.53 -13.49 -6.65
C THR A 320 30.79 -14.09 -7.85
N ASP A 321 31.50 -14.30 -8.95
CA ASP A 321 30.98 -14.85 -10.20
C ASP A 321 30.48 -16.30 -10.04
N ALA A 322 29.57 -16.71 -10.91
CA ALA A 322 29.04 -18.08 -11.00
C ALA A 322 30.02 -19.04 -11.71
N ASP A 323 30.83 -18.51 -12.65
CA ASP A 323 31.72 -19.30 -13.50
C ASP A 323 33.13 -19.44 -12.90
N SER A 324 33.71 -20.63 -13.01
CA SER A 324 35.13 -20.89 -12.78
C SER A 324 35.71 -21.65 -13.97
N GLU A 325 36.77 -21.11 -14.58
CA GLU A 325 37.32 -21.58 -15.86
C GLU A 325 36.27 -21.64 -16.99
N GLY A 326 35.30 -20.71 -16.98
CA GLY A 326 34.23 -20.62 -17.99
C GLY A 326 33.14 -21.70 -17.86
N VAL A 327 33.11 -22.42 -16.73
CA VAL A 327 32.10 -23.42 -16.40
C VAL A 327 31.40 -23.01 -15.10
N GLU A 328 30.08 -22.82 -15.18
CA GLU A 328 29.23 -22.47 -14.03
C GLU A 328 29.33 -23.54 -12.93
N GLY A 329 29.44 -23.14 -11.66
CA GLY A 329 29.34 -24.05 -10.51
C GLY A 329 30.52 -24.98 -10.27
N LYS A 330 31.49 -25.09 -11.19
CA LYS A 330 32.65 -26.01 -11.12
C LYS A 330 33.43 -25.93 -9.81
N PHE A 331 33.54 -24.74 -9.24
CA PHE A 331 34.22 -24.52 -7.95
C PHE A 331 33.49 -25.20 -6.77
N PHE A 332 32.15 -25.27 -6.82
CA PHE A 332 31.28 -25.61 -5.70
C PHE A 332 30.88 -27.09 -5.64
N VAL A 333 30.84 -27.79 -6.77
CA VAL A 333 30.34 -29.18 -6.88
C VAL A 333 31.38 -30.25 -6.55
N TRP A 334 30.92 -31.45 -6.19
CA TRP A 334 31.76 -32.57 -5.75
C TRP A 334 31.32 -33.92 -6.32
N THR A 335 32.28 -34.84 -6.44
CA THR A 335 32.02 -36.27 -6.67
C THR A 335 32.37 -37.09 -5.43
N PRO A 336 31.79 -38.29 -5.22
CA PRO A 336 32.14 -39.17 -4.11
C PRO A 336 33.65 -39.45 -4.02
N ALA A 337 34.30 -39.66 -5.17
CA ALA A 337 35.74 -39.88 -5.24
C ALA A 337 36.55 -38.67 -4.71
N GLN A 338 36.16 -37.44 -5.08
CA GLN A 338 36.82 -36.24 -4.56
C GLN A 338 36.65 -36.07 -3.05
N ILE A 339 35.49 -36.45 -2.49
CA ILE A 339 35.28 -36.43 -1.04
C ILE A 339 36.15 -37.49 -0.36
N GLN A 340 36.24 -38.70 -0.93
CA GLN A 340 37.08 -39.78 -0.45
C GLN A 340 38.57 -39.44 -0.46
N ASP A 341 39.05 -38.78 -1.51
CA ASP A 341 40.45 -38.35 -1.61
C ASP A 341 40.84 -37.36 -0.50
N VAL A 342 39.89 -36.53 -0.03
CA VAL A 342 40.13 -35.53 1.01
C VAL A 342 39.97 -36.10 2.42
N LEU A 343 38.99 -36.97 2.64
CA LEU A 343 38.56 -37.37 4.00
C LEU A 343 38.91 -38.83 4.35
N GLY A 344 39.27 -39.65 3.37
CA GLY A 344 39.34 -41.09 3.51
C GLY A 344 37.96 -41.76 3.49
N GLU A 345 37.95 -43.09 3.30
CA GLU A 345 36.75 -43.87 2.98
C GLU A 345 35.63 -43.79 4.04
N SER A 346 35.96 -43.89 5.33
CA SER A 346 34.96 -43.93 6.40
C SER A 346 34.23 -42.60 6.58
N GLU A 347 34.98 -41.49 6.58
CA GLU A 347 34.41 -40.15 6.74
C GLU A 347 33.72 -39.68 5.46
N ALA A 348 34.25 -40.03 4.29
CA ALA A 348 33.58 -39.76 3.02
C ALA A 348 32.21 -40.44 2.94
N LYS A 349 32.08 -41.70 3.38
CA LYS A 349 30.77 -42.37 3.43
C LYS A 349 29.75 -41.59 4.27
N ARG A 350 30.17 -41.04 5.42
CA ARG A 350 29.31 -40.24 6.31
C ARG A 350 28.89 -38.93 5.66
N LEU A 351 29.85 -38.18 5.10
CA LEU A 351 29.58 -36.88 4.50
C LEU A 351 28.80 -37.00 3.20
N CYS A 352 29.08 -38.01 2.37
CA CYS A 352 28.29 -38.27 1.16
C CYS A 352 26.84 -38.60 1.50
N ALA A 353 26.59 -39.39 2.55
CA ALA A 353 25.23 -39.70 2.98
C ALA A 353 24.48 -38.47 3.54
N TYR A 354 25.20 -37.58 4.23
CA TYR A 354 24.61 -36.36 4.81
C TYR A 354 24.33 -35.29 3.76
N TYR A 355 25.27 -35.07 2.83
CA TYR A 355 25.19 -34.03 1.79
C TYR A 355 24.56 -34.49 0.46
N ASP A 356 23.92 -35.67 0.45
CA ASP A 356 23.32 -36.29 -0.74
C ASP A 356 24.27 -36.42 -1.95
N ILE A 357 25.55 -36.73 -1.68
CA ILE A 357 26.56 -36.90 -2.73
C ILE A 357 26.55 -38.35 -3.19
N THR A 358 26.14 -38.57 -4.45
CA THR A 358 26.00 -39.91 -5.04
C THR A 358 26.82 -40.06 -6.32
N ASP A 359 27.06 -41.30 -6.77
CA ASP A 359 27.78 -41.58 -8.03
C ASP A 359 27.02 -41.08 -9.27
N ARG A 360 25.68 -40.98 -9.19
CA ARG A 360 24.85 -40.48 -10.29
C ARG A 360 24.97 -38.95 -10.44
N GLY A 361 25.27 -38.24 -9.36
CA GLY A 361 25.13 -36.80 -9.29
C GLY A 361 23.68 -36.35 -9.10
N ASN A 362 23.51 -35.20 -8.46
CA ASN A 362 22.23 -34.48 -8.42
C ASN A 362 22.20 -33.28 -9.40
N TRP A 363 23.31 -32.98 -10.07
CA TRP A 363 23.42 -31.95 -11.10
C TRP A 363 24.57 -32.21 -12.09
N GLU A 364 24.27 -32.34 -13.38
CA GLU A 364 25.25 -32.53 -14.47
C GLU A 364 26.31 -33.64 -14.25
N GLY A 365 25.94 -34.74 -13.57
CA GLY A 365 26.86 -35.83 -13.23
C GLY A 365 27.81 -35.54 -12.06
N THR A 366 27.64 -34.39 -11.41
CA THR A 366 28.29 -34.00 -10.16
C THR A 366 27.24 -33.76 -9.07
N ASN A 367 27.66 -33.41 -7.85
CA ASN A 367 26.75 -33.18 -6.74
C ASN A 367 26.93 -31.76 -6.19
N ILE A 368 25.81 -31.06 -6.07
CA ILE A 368 25.64 -29.86 -5.26
C ILE A 368 25.33 -30.35 -3.85
N PRO A 369 26.17 -30.06 -2.84
CA PRO A 369 25.87 -30.43 -1.46
C PRO A 369 24.55 -29.81 -0.99
N ASN A 370 23.66 -30.62 -0.43
CA ASN A 370 22.40 -30.22 0.20
C ASN A 370 22.07 -31.15 1.37
N THR A 371 21.11 -30.81 2.23
CA THR A 371 20.78 -31.61 3.43
C THR A 371 19.30 -31.99 3.48
N PRO A 372 18.81 -32.87 2.57
CA PRO A 372 17.40 -33.23 2.49
C PRO A 372 16.92 -34.11 3.67
N ARG A 373 17.86 -34.59 4.51
CA ARG A 373 17.60 -35.43 5.68
C ARG A 373 18.35 -34.86 6.89
N SER A 374 17.73 -34.94 8.05
CA SER A 374 18.31 -34.48 9.30
C SER A 374 19.50 -35.35 9.75
N TYR A 375 20.33 -34.81 10.64
CA TYR A 375 21.41 -35.58 11.29
C TYR A 375 20.92 -36.88 11.91
N VAL A 376 19.73 -36.87 12.52
CA VAL A 376 19.16 -38.04 13.19
C VAL A 376 18.82 -39.14 12.19
N GLU A 377 18.19 -38.78 11.07
CA GLU A 377 17.81 -39.73 10.03
C GLU A 377 19.03 -40.32 9.34
N VAL A 378 20.03 -39.50 9.01
CA VAL A 378 21.26 -39.97 8.37
C VAL A 378 22.08 -40.85 9.31
N ALA A 379 22.23 -40.44 10.57
CA ALA A 379 22.96 -41.22 11.58
C ALA A 379 22.32 -42.59 11.80
N ALA A 380 20.99 -42.66 11.88
CA ALA A 380 20.25 -43.91 11.95
C ALA A 380 20.48 -44.80 10.72
N SER A 381 20.52 -44.23 9.51
CA SER A 381 20.81 -44.99 8.28
C SER A 381 22.25 -45.53 8.19
N LEU A 382 23.17 -44.93 8.95
CA LEU A 382 24.58 -45.29 9.01
C LEU A 382 24.94 -46.11 10.24
N ASP A 383 23.98 -46.40 11.12
CA ASP A 383 24.17 -47.08 12.41
C ASP A 383 25.24 -46.41 13.30
N ILE A 384 25.16 -45.08 13.40
CA ILE A 384 26.03 -44.27 14.27
C ILE A 384 25.22 -43.29 15.12
N GLU A 385 25.83 -42.78 16.18
CA GLU A 385 25.22 -41.72 17.01
C GLU A 385 25.16 -40.38 16.24
N PRO A 386 24.06 -39.61 16.34
CA PRO A 386 23.94 -38.29 15.71
C PRO A 386 25.07 -37.33 16.07
N ALA A 387 25.57 -37.39 17.31
CA ALA A 387 26.70 -36.59 17.76
C ALA A 387 27.99 -36.93 16.99
N GLY A 388 28.24 -38.21 16.72
CA GLY A 388 29.39 -38.66 15.93
C GLY A 388 29.31 -38.20 14.48
N LEU A 389 28.11 -38.19 13.87
CA LEU A 389 27.91 -37.63 12.54
C LEU A 389 28.13 -36.11 12.52
N ALA A 390 27.63 -35.39 13.52
CA ALA A 390 27.82 -33.95 13.64
C ALA A 390 29.31 -33.57 13.75
N ASP A 391 30.09 -34.31 14.54
CA ASP A 391 31.55 -34.12 14.64
C ASP A 391 32.25 -34.41 13.32
N SER A 392 31.86 -35.50 12.65
CA SER A 392 32.37 -35.88 11.31
C SER A 392 32.14 -34.77 10.29
N VAL A 393 30.91 -34.24 10.23
CA VAL A 393 30.54 -33.16 9.30
C VAL A 393 31.29 -31.87 9.63
N ARG A 394 31.44 -31.51 10.92
CA ARG A 394 32.16 -30.30 11.34
C ARG A 394 33.62 -30.32 10.92
N GLU A 395 34.34 -31.41 11.16
CA GLU A 395 35.75 -31.52 10.78
C GLU A 395 35.92 -31.74 9.28
N GLY A 396 35.07 -32.57 8.68
CA GLY A 396 35.07 -32.83 7.24
C GLY A 396 34.82 -31.57 6.42
N LYS A 397 33.89 -30.70 6.86
CA LYS A 397 33.63 -29.40 6.22
C LYS A 397 34.88 -28.52 6.15
N LYS A 398 35.70 -28.45 7.21
CA LYS A 398 36.95 -27.66 7.23
C LYS A 398 37.97 -28.20 6.22
N LEU A 399 38.11 -29.52 6.14
CA LEU A 399 39.02 -30.18 5.21
C LEU A 399 38.55 -30.01 3.76
N LEU A 400 37.26 -30.19 3.49
CA LEU A 400 36.67 -29.94 2.18
C LEU A 400 36.82 -28.49 1.75
N PHE A 401 36.62 -27.54 2.65
CA PHE A 401 36.85 -26.12 2.36
C PHE A 401 38.32 -25.84 2.01
N THR A 402 39.26 -26.43 2.74
CA THR A 402 40.70 -26.31 2.44
C THR A 402 41.04 -26.89 1.07
N ALA A 403 40.50 -28.07 0.75
CA ALA A 403 40.66 -28.68 -0.57
C ALA A 403 40.01 -27.84 -1.68
N ARG A 404 38.86 -27.21 -1.42
CA ARG A 404 38.18 -26.32 -2.38
C ARG A 404 39.01 -25.08 -2.69
N LYS A 405 39.70 -24.49 -1.70
CA LYS A 405 40.56 -23.32 -1.90
C LYS A 405 41.75 -23.57 -2.83
N ALA A 406 42.13 -24.83 -3.07
CA ALA A 406 43.16 -25.18 -4.03
C ALA A 406 42.65 -25.23 -5.49
N ARG A 407 41.33 -25.14 -5.71
CA ARG A 407 40.71 -25.07 -7.04
C ARG A 407 40.76 -23.63 -7.58
N PRO A 408 40.75 -23.42 -8.90
CA PRO A 408 40.57 -22.09 -9.49
C PRO A 408 39.28 -21.44 -8.96
N ALA A 409 39.42 -20.30 -8.29
CA ALA A 409 38.28 -19.58 -7.73
C ALA A 409 37.50 -18.85 -8.83
N PRO A 410 36.18 -18.65 -8.65
CA PRO A 410 35.42 -17.72 -9.49
C PRO A 410 35.97 -16.30 -9.38
N LEU A 411 35.69 -15.46 -10.39
CA LEU A 411 36.11 -14.07 -10.38
C LEU A 411 35.43 -13.32 -9.21
N LEU A 412 36.21 -12.52 -8.49
CA LEU A 412 35.72 -11.61 -7.47
C LEU A 412 35.48 -10.24 -8.09
N ASP A 413 34.25 -9.74 -8.04
CA ASP A 413 33.98 -8.31 -8.27
C ASP A 413 34.34 -7.55 -7.00
N ASP A 414 35.59 -7.09 -6.96
CA ASP A 414 36.22 -6.36 -5.88
C ASP A 414 35.88 -4.85 -5.86
N LYS A 415 34.87 -4.44 -6.63
CA LYS A 415 34.25 -3.11 -6.50
C LYS A 415 33.58 -3.00 -5.13
N ILE A 416 33.63 -1.82 -4.54
CA ILE A 416 32.95 -1.48 -3.28
C ILE A 416 31.84 -0.47 -3.61
N LEU A 417 30.60 -0.81 -3.26
CA LEU A 417 29.41 0.03 -3.45
C LEU A 417 28.88 0.50 -2.09
N VAL A 418 28.61 1.80 -1.95
CA VAL A 418 28.15 2.37 -0.69
C VAL A 418 26.82 1.75 -0.25
N SER A 419 25.83 1.65 -1.15
CA SER A 419 24.52 1.09 -0.84
C SER A 419 24.61 -0.34 -0.27
N TRP A 420 25.33 -1.24 -0.94
CA TRP A 420 25.43 -2.65 -0.51
C TRP A 420 26.24 -2.81 0.78
N ASN A 421 27.25 -1.96 0.96
CA ASN A 421 27.99 -1.92 2.23
C ASN A 421 27.11 -1.40 3.37
N GLY A 422 26.22 -0.43 3.13
CA GLY A 422 25.24 0.03 4.11
C GLY A 422 24.34 -1.10 4.62
N LEU A 423 23.82 -1.93 3.70
CA LEU A 423 23.06 -3.13 4.05
C LEU A 423 23.90 -4.13 4.87
N MET A 424 25.13 -4.40 4.46
CA MET A 424 26.00 -5.36 5.16
C MET A 424 26.46 -4.84 6.53
N ILE A 425 26.72 -3.54 6.68
CA ILE A 425 27.01 -2.90 7.97
C ILE A 425 25.85 -3.15 8.94
N SER A 426 24.61 -2.91 8.51
CA SER A 426 23.40 -3.21 9.30
C SER A 426 23.33 -4.70 9.69
N ALA A 427 23.57 -5.61 8.73
CA ALA A 427 23.56 -7.06 8.97
C ALA A 427 24.64 -7.52 9.97
N MET A 428 25.86 -6.99 9.86
CA MET A 428 26.97 -7.24 10.78
C MET A 428 26.66 -6.73 12.19
N VAL A 429 26.08 -5.54 12.31
CA VAL A 429 25.63 -4.98 13.59
C VAL A 429 24.52 -5.83 14.20
N ALA A 430 23.56 -6.28 13.40
CA ALA A 430 22.52 -7.22 13.87
C ALA A 430 23.14 -8.53 14.36
N GLY A 431 24.10 -9.09 13.62
CA GLY A 431 24.86 -10.28 14.01
C GLY A 431 25.63 -10.09 15.31
N ALA A 432 26.33 -8.96 15.48
CA ALA A 432 27.06 -8.63 16.69
C ALA A 432 26.14 -8.59 17.92
N ARG A 433 24.96 -7.98 17.76
CA ARG A 433 23.93 -7.86 18.81
C ARG A 433 23.37 -9.23 19.19
N VAL A 434 22.83 -9.96 18.21
CA VAL A 434 22.06 -11.19 18.44
C VAL A 434 22.96 -12.38 18.77
N LEU A 435 24.11 -12.52 18.09
CA LEU A 435 25.03 -13.65 18.26
C LEU A 435 26.14 -13.36 19.29
N GLY A 436 26.25 -12.12 19.79
CA GLY A 436 27.23 -11.74 20.81
C GLY A 436 28.69 -11.85 20.36
N THR A 437 28.96 -11.67 19.07
CA THR A 437 30.30 -11.85 18.46
C THR A 437 30.92 -10.50 18.11
N THR A 438 31.99 -10.11 18.82
CA THR A 438 32.65 -8.79 18.68
C THR A 438 33.26 -8.57 17.29
N ALA A 439 33.76 -9.62 16.64
CA ALA A 439 34.37 -9.53 15.32
C ALA A 439 33.43 -8.93 14.25
N TYR A 440 32.11 -9.14 14.38
CA TYR A 440 31.13 -8.56 13.46
C TYR A 440 30.99 -7.04 13.66
N LEU A 441 31.00 -6.57 14.91
CA LEU A 441 30.97 -5.13 15.20
C LEU A 441 32.25 -4.45 14.67
N GLU A 442 33.41 -5.05 14.89
CA GLU A 442 34.69 -4.55 14.38
C GLU A 442 34.72 -4.51 12.85
N SER A 443 34.18 -5.56 12.20
CA SER A 443 34.04 -5.60 10.74
C SER A 443 33.17 -4.46 10.22
N ALA A 444 32.00 -4.23 10.83
CA ALA A 444 31.09 -3.13 10.47
C ALA A 444 31.73 -1.75 10.66
N GLN A 445 32.46 -1.54 11.77
CA GLN A 445 33.17 -0.29 12.05
C GLN A 445 34.27 -0.01 11.02
N LYS A 446 35.02 -1.04 10.59
CA LYS A 446 36.03 -0.91 9.53
C LYS A 446 35.39 -0.51 8.20
N ALA A 447 34.30 -1.15 7.81
CA ALA A 447 33.59 -0.81 6.57
C ALA A 447 33.00 0.61 6.60
N ALA A 448 32.35 1.00 7.69
CA ALA A 448 31.82 2.36 7.86
C ALA A 448 32.93 3.42 7.80
N SER A 449 34.05 3.18 8.49
CA SER A 449 35.22 4.06 8.46
C SER A 449 35.83 4.16 7.05
N PHE A 450 35.95 3.04 6.34
CA PHE A 450 36.42 3.03 4.95
C PHE A 450 35.57 3.94 4.06
N ILE A 451 34.24 3.78 4.10
CA ILE A 451 33.34 4.60 3.27
C ILE A 451 33.44 6.09 3.62
N LEU A 452 33.36 6.42 4.91
CA LEU A 452 33.38 7.81 5.37
C LEU A 452 34.71 8.52 5.09
N THR A 453 35.82 7.77 4.99
CA THR A 453 37.16 8.33 4.75
C THR A 453 37.59 8.31 3.29
N ARG A 454 37.18 7.29 2.51
CA ARG A 454 37.63 7.09 1.12
C ARG A 454 36.62 7.49 0.07
N MET A 455 35.33 7.45 0.40
CA MET A 455 34.24 7.63 -0.57
C MET A 455 33.44 8.91 -0.32
N ARG A 456 33.82 9.70 0.68
CA ARG A 456 33.23 11.01 0.94
C ARG A 456 33.92 12.09 0.11
N LYS A 457 33.11 12.93 -0.53
CA LYS A 457 33.55 14.09 -1.32
C LYS A 457 33.93 15.26 -0.40
N PRO A 458 34.75 16.21 -0.90
CA PRO A 458 35.09 17.42 -0.14
C PRO A 458 33.89 18.28 0.28
N ASP A 459 32.78 18.24 -0.46
CA ASP A 459 31.53 18.96 -0.17
C ASP A 459 30.60 18.20 0.79
N GLY A 460 31.06 17.08 1.36
CA GLY A 460 30.29 16.19 2.22
C GLY A 460 29.36 15.22 1.47
N GLY A 461 29.26 15.27 0.14
CA GLY A 461 28.55 14.27 -0.65
C GLY A 461 29.27 12.92 -0.66
N LEU A 462 28.65 11.90 -1.26
CA LEU A 462 29.24 10.57 -1.42
C LEU A 462 29.55 10.28 -2.90
N TYR A 463 30.64 9.55 -3.11
CA TYR A 463 30.85 8.74 -4.31
C TYR A 463 30.10 7.43 -4.16
N ARG A 464 29.58 6.89 -5.26
CA ARG A 464 28.88 5.60 -5.25
C ARG A 464 29.83 4.43 -5.06
N THR A 465 30.93 4.46 -5.81
CA THR A 465 31.75 3.28 -6.01
C THR A 465 33.23 3.60 -5.94
N THR A 466 34.01 2.62 -5.50
CA THR A 466 35.46 2.63 -5.57
C THR A 466 35.97 1.24 -5.87
N ARG A 467 37.13 1.17 -6.52
CA ARG A 467 37.89 -0.06 -6.72
C ARG A 467 39.36 0.22 -6.52
N HIS A 468 40.05 -0.66 -5.82
CA HIS A 468 41.50 -0.56 -5.65
C HIS A 468 42.21 -1.04 -6.91
N THR A 469 43.18 -0.28 -7.42
CA THR A 469 43.97 -0.71 -8.59
C THR A 469 45.48 -0.60 -8.36
N ASP A 470 46.19 -1.72 -8.59
CA ASP A 470 47.67 -1.80 -8.53
C ASP A 470 48.36 -1.32 -9.81
N LYS A 471 47.60 -1.28 -10.93
CA LYS A 471 48.05 -0.88 -12.27
C LYS A 471 47.15 0.23 -12.78
N GLY A 472 47.62 1.47 -12.75
CA GLY A 472 46.94 2.59 -13.38
C GLY A 472 47.46 2.80 -14.80
N ASP A 473 46.64 2.55 -15.83
CA ASP A 473 46.93 3.02 -17.20
C ASP A 473 46.89 4.57 -17.28
N LYS A 474 46.31 5.25 -16.27
CA LYS A 474 46.32 6.72 -16.10
C LYS A 474 47.24 7.23 -14.97
N GLY A 475 48.03 6.37 -14.32
CA GLY A 475 49.03 6.77 -13.33
C GLY A 475 48.57 6.89 -11.87
N ASP A 476 47.27 6.81 -11.56
CA ASP A 476 46.79 6.81 -10.17
C ASP A 476 46.81 5.39 -9.61
N LYS A 477 47.73 5.14 -8.67
CA LYS A 477 47.72 3.95 -7.82
C LYS A 477 46.85 4.22 -6.60
N GLY A 478 45.97 3.29 -6.25
CA GLY A 478 45.13 3.37 -5.06
C GLY A 478 43.64 3.23 -5.35
N ASP A 479 42.81 3.68 -4.40
CA ASP A 479 41.36 3.63 -4.48
C ASP A 479 40.85 4.74 -5.42
N ASN A 480 40.11 4.36 -6.46
CA ASN A 480 39.52 5.30 -7.41
C ASN A 480 38.02 5.48 -7.14
N ALA A 481 37.68 6.31 -6.14
CA ALA A 481 36.30 6.63 -5.82
C ALA A 481 35.70 7.60 -6.85
N HIS A 482 34.60 7.20 -7.48
CA HIS A 482 33.99 7.95 -8.58
C HIS A 482 32.47 7.68 -8.66
N LEU A 483 31.81 8.42 -9.56
CA LEU A 483 30.35 8.53 -9.75
C LEU A 483 29.59 9.13 -8.56
N ASP A 484 28.57 9.90 -8.87
CA ASP A 484 27.72 10.51 -7.85
C ASP A 484 26.80 9.46 -7.21
N ALA A 485 26.79 9.42 -5.87
CA ALA A 485 25.95 8.52 -5.09
C ALA A 485 24.44 8.77 -5.29
N TYR A 486 23.67 7.68 -5.35
CA TYR A 486 22.21 7.69 -5.49
C TYR A 486 21.52 7.64 -4.13
N LEU A 487 20.19 7.78 -4.10
CA LEU A 487 19.39 7.71 -2.90
C LEU A 487 19.68 6.44 -2.07
N GLU A 488 19.83 5.28 -2.72
CA GLU A 488 20.14 4.01 -2.04
C GLU A 488 21.46 4.04 -1.26
N ASP A 489 22.47 4.76 -1.76
CA ASP A 489 23.77 4.88 -1.11
C ASP A 489 23.64 5.66 0.20
N TYR A 490 22.89 6.76 0.18
CA TYR A 490 22.62 7.54 1.39
C TYR A 490 21.68 6.82 2.36
N ALA A 491 20.57 6.27 1.87
CA ALA A 491 19.55 5.65 2.70
C ALA A 491 20.08 4.43 3.44
N PHE A 492 20.79 3.53 2.75
CA PHE A 492 21.28 2.29 3.35
C PHE A 492 22.48 2.55 4.25
N LEU A 493 23.38 3.48 3.88
CA LEU A 493 24.49 3.86 4.75
C LEU A 493 23.98 4.57 6.02
N ALA A 494 23.04 5.51 5.90
CA ALA A 494 22.48 6.22 7.04
C ALA A 494 21.80 5.26 8.04
N ASP A 495 21.01 4.32 7.54
CA ASP A 495 20.36 3.32 8.38
C ASP A 495 21.37 2.34 9.03
N GLY A 496 22.40 1.90 8.30
CA GLY A 496 23.48 1.08 8.86
C GLY A 496 24.35 1.82 9.90
N LEU A 497 24.62 3.11 9.69
CA LEU A 497 25.29 3.97 10.67
C LEU A 497 24.43 4.18 11.92
N LEU A 498 23.12 4.33 11.74
CA LEU A 498 22.19 4.43 12.85
C LEU A 498 22.16 3.13 13.66
N ASP A 499 22.10 1.96 13.00
CA ASP A 499 22.22 0.67 13.68
C ASP A 499 23.54 0.57 14.46
N LEU A 500 24.65 1.01 13.86
CA LEU A 500 25.96 1.03 14.48
C LEU A 500 25.98 1.92 15.73
N TYR A 501 25.35 3.10 15.69
CA TYR A 501 25.16 3.96 16.86
C TYR A 501 24.35 3.24 17.94
N GLU A 502 23.20 2.67 17.60
CA GLU A 502 22.30 2.04 18.55
C GLU A 502 22.94 0.86 19.29
N LEU A 503 23.87 0.14 18.66
CA LEU A 503 24.63 -0.93 19.31
C LEU A 503 25.88 -0.43 20.05
N SER A 504 26.68 0.46 19.45
CA SER A 504 27.99 0.83 19.98
C SER A 504 27.97 2.04 20.91
N GLY A 505 26.95 2.89 20.81
CA GLY A 505 26.89 4.19 21.49
C GLY A 505 27.82 5.26 20.91
N THR A 506 28.45 5.02 19.75
CA THR A 506 29.45 5.92 19.12
C THR A 506 28.78 7.18 18.54
N PRO A 507 28.98 8.38 19.10
CA PRO A 507 28.26 9.59 18.67
C PRO A 507 28.47 9.95 17.19
N ALA A 508 29.70 9.79 16.70
CA ALA A 508 30.04 10.06 15.31
C ALA A 508 29.17 9.27 14.31
N SER A 509 28.71 8.06 14.66
CA SER A 509 27.82 7.29 13.80
C SER A 509 26.44 7.92 13.67
N LEU A 510 25.88 8.46 14.77
CA LEU A 510 24.61 9.19 14.75
C LEU A 510 24.73 10.52 14.00
N ASP A 511 25.83 11.25 14.19
CA ASP A 511 26.10 12.51 13.50
C ASP A 511 26.17 12.30 11.98
N ASN A 512 26.92 11.29 11.54
CA ASN A 512 27.00 10.94 10.12
C ASN A 512 25.64 10.46 9.57
N ALA A 513 24.88 9.63 10.30
CA ALA A 513 23.53 9.22 9.88
C ALA A 513 22.58 10.42 9.72
N THR A 514 22.67 11.39 10.64
CA THR A 514 21.90 12.64 10.60
C THR A 514 22.29 13.47 9.37
N GLU A 515 23.59 13.65 9.12
CA GLU A 515 24.08 14.41 7.97
C GLU A 515 23.65 13.78 6.63
N MET A 516 23.76 12.46 6.49
CA MET A 516 23.30 11.76 5.29
C MET A 516 21.79 11.92 5.09
N THR A 517 21.01 11.92 6.18
CA THR A 517 19.57 12.16 6.14
C THR A 517 19.23 13.59 5.72
N GLU A 518 19.94 14.58 6.24
CA GLU A 518 19.80 15.98 5.81
C GLU A 518 20.15 16.15 4.33
N ARG A 519 21.15 15.43 3.82
CA ARG A 519 21.49 15.38 2.39
C ARG A 519 20.35 14.79 1.56
N MET A 520 19.76 13.68 2.00
CA MET A 520 18.58 13.07 1.34
C MET A 520 17.41 14.06 1.24
N LEU A 521 17.07 14.73 2.35
CA LEU A 521 15.98 15.70 2.41
C LEU A 521 16.22 16.91 1.50
N ARG A 522 17.48 17.33 1.36
CA ARG A 522 17.84 18.51 0.56
C ARG A 522 17.90 18.21 -0.94
N ASP A 523 18.55 17.10 -1.30
CA ASP A 523 18.96 16.87 -2.69
C ASP A 523 18.05 15.86 -3.41
N PHE A 524 17.32 15.01 -2.69
CA PHE A 524 16.53 13.91 -3.25
C PHE A 524 15.01 14.03 -3.02
N ALA A 525 14.56 14.81 -2.02
CA ALA A 525 13.15 14.91 -1.69
C ALA A 525 12.30 15.54 -2.81
N ASP A 526 11.16 14.91 -3.08
CA ASP A 526 10.07 15.42 -3.90
C ASP A 526 9.08 16.19 -3.00
N LYS A 527 9.21 17.52 -2.95
CA LYS A 527 8.40 18.37 -2.07
C LYS A 527 6.91 18.34 -2.38
N ASP A 528 6.55 18.03 -3.63
CA ASP A 528 5.15 18.02 -4.08
C ASP A 528 4.53 16.63 -3.92
N GLY A 529 5.31 15.57 -4.19
CA GLY A 529 4.85 14.17 -4.13
C GLY A 529 5.09 13.43 -2.82
N GLY A 530 5.94 13.95 -1.93
CA GLY A 530 6.24 13.37 -0.60
C GLY A 530 7.26 12.23 -0.58
N ALA A 531 7.73 11.74 -1.73
CA ALA A 531 8.73 10.67 -1.87
C ALA A 531 10.14 11.21 -2.14
N PHE A 532 11.07 10.31 -2.50
CA PHE A 532 12.43 10.67 -2.90
C PHE A 532 12.72 10.23 -4.35
N TYR A 533 13.42 11.07 -5.09
CA TYR A 533 14.03 10.73 -6.38
C TYR A 533 15.28 9.88 -6.18
N GLN A 534 15.60 9.05 -7.17
CA GLN A 534 16.77 8.18 -7.14
C GLN A 534 18.10 8.95 -7.26
N THR A 535 18.14 9.98 -8.12
CA THR A 535 19.32 10.82 -8.33
C THR A 535 19.19 12.13 -7.56
N ALA A 536 20.30 12.82 -7.25
CA ALA A 536 20.28 14.15 -6.65
C ALA A 536 19.87 15.23 -7.68
N THR A 537 19.52 16.43 -7.23
CA THR A 537 19.23 17.58 -8.11
C THR A 537 20.43 18.02 -8.95
N THR A 538 21.65 17.59 -8.58
CA THR A 538 22.91 17.93 -9.25
C THR A 538 23.44 16.83 -10.16
N HIS A 539 22.80 15.65 -10.20
CA HIS A 539 23.14 14.59 -11.14
C HIS A 539 22.94 15.03 -12.60
N GLU A 540 23.53 14.27 -13.52
CA GLU A 540 23.27 14.46 -14.94
C GLU A 540 21.78 14.35 -15.28
N THR A 541 21.35 15.16 -16.26
CA THR A 541 19.95 15.18 -16.69
C THR A 541 19.70 14.06 -17.71
N LEU A 542 18.92 13.06 -17.31
CA LEU A 542 18.42 11.98 -18.17
C LEU A 542 16.98 12.27 -18.62
N ILE A 543 16.43 11.39 -19.47
CA ILE A 543 15.06 11.54 -20.02
C ILE A 543 13.97 11.64 -18.93
N VAL A 544 14.20 11.05 -17.74
CA VAL A 544 13.30 11.15 -16.59
C VAL A 544 14.10 10.97 -15.30
N ARG A 545 13.76 11.76 -14.27
CA ARG A 545 14.24 11.53 -12.90
C ARG A 545 13.25 10.62 -12.18
N ARG A 546 13.63 9.36 -11.94
CA ARG A 546 12.72 8.37 -11.35
C ARG A 546 12.65 8.46 -9.84
N ARG A 547 11.53 7.95 -9.31
CA ARG A 547 11.33 7.67 -7.90
C ARG A 547 11.14 6.16 -7.78
N GLU A 548 11.90 5.54 -6.89
CA GLU A 548 11.84 4.11 -6.65
C GLU A 548 10.72 3.82 -5.64
N GLY A 549 9.82 2.88 -5.99
CA GLY A 549 8.63 2.58 -5.19
C GLY A 549 8.59 1.16 -4.64
N SER A 550 8.68 0.17 -5.52
CA SER A 550 8.57 -1.26 -5.17
C SER A 550 9.93 -1.87 -4.83
N ASP A 551 9.95 -2.88 -3.97
CA ASP A 551 11.14 -3.69 -3.71
C ASP A 551 11.57 -4.48 -4.97
N GLY A 552 12.88 -4.53 -5.21
CA GLY A 552 13.50 -5.35 -6.24
C GLY A 552 14.34 -6.46 -5.62
N ALA A 553 15.53 -6.69 -6.20
CA ALA A 553 16.55 -7.55 -5.57
C ALA A 553 17.12 -6.92 -4.28
N ILE A 554 17.04 -5.60 -4.17
CA ILE A 554 17.34 -4.82 -2.96
C ILE A 554 16.06 -4.15 -2.45
N PRO A 555 16.00 -3.78 -1.15
CA PRO A 555 14.89 -3.01 -0.60
C PRO A 555 14.75 -1.68 -1.33
N ASN A 556 13.53 -1.17 -1.54
CA ASN A 556 13.38 0.15 -2.15
C ASN A 556 13.97 1.25 -1.24
N ALA A 557 14.77 2.16 -1.81
CA ALA A 557 15.51 3.15 -1.04
C ALA A 557 14.60 4.17 -0.35
N ASN A 558 13.42 4.46 -0.93
CA ASN A 558 12.42 5.34 -0.34
C ASN A 558 11.92 4.82 1.02
N ALA A 559 11.67 3.51 1.15
CA ALA A 559 11.27 2.90 2.41
C ALA A 559 12.38 2.95 3.46
N ILE A 560 13.63 2.65 3.08
CA ILE A 560 14.75 2.68 4.03
C ILE A 560 15.05 4.12 4.49
N ALA A 561 14.94 5.10 3.59
CA ALA A 561 15.00 6.51 3.96
C ALA A 561 13.88 6.88 4.95
N ALA A 562 12.62 6.48 4.66
CA ALA A 562 11.50 6.71 5.57
C ALA A 562 11.73 6.10 6.96
N ARG A 563 12.23 4.85 7.03
CA ARG A 563 12.59 4.20 8.30
C ARG A 563 13.68 4.95 9.06
N CYS A 564 14.77 5.32 8.38
CA CYS A 564 15.89 6.04 8.99
C CYS A 564 15.42 7.40 9.56
N ILE A 565 14.67 8.16 8.77
CA ILE A 565 14.07 9.44 9.17
C ILE A 565 13.14 9.25 10.38
N ALA A 566 12.30 8.22 10.37
CA ALA A 566 11.39 7.92 11.47
C ALA A 566 12.14 7.62 12.77
N ARG A 567 13.22 6.82 12.73
CA ARG A 567 14.06 6.53 13.89
C ARG A 567 14.81 7.76 14.39
N LEU A 568 15.38 8.57 13.50
CA LEU A 568 16.04 9.83 13.85
C LEU A 568 15.11 10.83 14.54
N SER A 569 13.80 10.81 14.23
CA SER A 569 12.82 11.64 14.92
C SER A 569 12.80 11.44 16.44
N TYR A 570 13.07 10.22 16.91
CA TYR A 570 13.11 9.88 18.33
C TYR A 570 14.46 10.21 18.96
N HIS A 571 15.57 9.94 18.25
CA HIS A 571 16.91 10.31 18.71
C HIS A 571 17.09 11.82 18.85
N LEU A 572 16.48 12.60 17.96
CA LEU A 572 16.65 14.05 17.88
C LEU A 572 15.50 14.87 18.46
N ASP A 573 14.41 14.22 18.90
CA ASP A 573 13.13 14.85 19.29
C ASP A 573 12.60 15.84 18.23
N LYS A 574 12.49 15.35 16.99
CA LYS A 574 12.04 16.10 15.81
C LYS A 574 10.78 15.46 15.22
N PRO A 575 9.58 15.74 15.74
CA PRO A 575 8.33 15.12 15.27
C PRO A 575 8.06 15.35 13.78
N GLU A 576 8.53 16.45 13.20
CA GLU A 576 8.42 16.76 11.77
C GLU A 576 9.05 15.70 10.87
N LEU A 577 10.11 15.02 11.36
CA LEU A 577 10.74 13.91 10.63
C LEU A 577 9.77 12.72 10.50
N ARG A 578 8.94 12.44 11.51
CA ARG A 578 7.90 11.39 11.41
C ARG A 578 6.88 11.72 10.33
N THR A 579 6.51 12.99 10.19
CA THR A 579 5.60 13.43 9.14
C THR A 579 6.19 13.21 7.75
N ILE A 580 7.47 13.52 7.56
CA ILE A 580 8.17 13.29 6.29
C ILE A 580 8.26 11.79 5.98
N ALA A 581 8.61 10.97 6.98
CA ALA A 581 8.65 9.51 6.82
C ALA A 581 7.27 8.96 6.41
N ALA A 582 6.19 9.43 7.03
CA ALA A 582 4.82 9.03 6.67
C ALA A 582 4.44 9.49 5.25
N GLN A 583 4.84 10.69 4.82
CA GLN A 583 4.61 11.20 3.47
C GLN A 583 5.30 10.31 2.41
N ALA A 584 6.52 9.87 2.67
CA ALA A 584 7.27 8.99 1.77
C ALA A 584 6.57 7.64 1.54
N ILE A 585 5.87 7.10 2.54
CA ILE A 585 5.05 5.89 2.37
C ILE A 585 3.73 6.21 1.63
N ARG A 586 3.06 7.31 1.98
CA ARG A 586 1.79 7.73 1.35
C ARG A 586 1.91 8.03 -0.14
N ALA A 587 3.08 8.50 -0.58
CA ALA A 587 3.36 8.77 -1.99
C ALA A 587 3.10 7.55 -2.90
N TYR A 588 3.22 6.33 -2.36
CA TYR A 588 2.95 5.09 -3.07
C TYR A 588 1.64 4.40 -2.65
N GLY A 589 0.81 5.05 -1.83
CA GLY A 589 -0.32 4.40 -1.18
C GLY A 589 -1.32 3.73 -2.13
N ARG A 590 -1.62 4.37 -3.27
CA ARG A 590 -2.49 3.77 -4.30
C ARG A 590 -1.91 2.48 -4.89
N VAL A 591 -0.60 2.45 -5.12
CA VAL A 591 0.07 1.26 -5.69
C VAL A 591 0.19 0.17 -4.63
N ILE A 592 0.48 0.55 -3.38
CA ILE A 592 0.52 -0.34 -2.22
C ILE A 592 -0.82 -1.03 -2.01
N GLU A 593 -1.97 -0.37 -2.20
CA GLU A 593 -3.28 -1.03 -2.11
C GLU A 593 -3.49 -2.11 -3.19
N THR A 594 -2.98 -1.88 -4.40
CA THR A 594 -3.14 -2.83 -5.51
C THR A 594 -2.16 -4.01 -5.45
N ALA A 595 -0.91 -3.75 -5.03
CA ALA A 595 0.18 -4.72 -5.03
C ALA A 595 1.02 -4.66 -3.74
N PRO A 596 0.42 -4.80 -2.54
CA PRO A 596 1.10 -4.60 -1.26
C PRO A 596 2.31 -5.52 -1.06
N ARG A 597 2.30 -6.73 -1.62
CA ARG A 597 3.44 -7.67 -1.53
C ARG A 597 4.72 -7.15 -2.18
N ALA A 598 4.63 -6.24 -3.15
CA ALA A 598 5.78 -5.64 -3.84
C ALA A 598 6.41 -4.48 -3.05
N PHE A 599 5.85 -4.13 -1.89
CA PHE A 599 6.26 -3.00 -1.06
C PHE A 599 6.54 -3.46 0.38
N ALA A 600 7.11 -4.66 0.55
CA ALA A 600 7.38 -5.25 1.86
C ALA A 600 8.24 -4.33 2.74
N SER A 601 9.27 -3.68 2.20
CA SER A 601 10.11 -2.74 2.97
C SER A 601 9.35 -1.47 3.39
N SER A 602 8.46 -0.98 2.53
CA SER A 602 7.59 0.18 2.84
C SER A 602 6.59 -0.19 3.93
N LEU A 603 6.07 -1.41 3.90
CA LEU A 603 5.17 -1.95 4.91
C LEU A 603 5.89 -2.23 6.24
N ILE A 604 7.15 -2.66 6.23
CA ILE A 604 7.98 -2.73 7.45
C ILE A 604 8.18 -1.34 8.07
N SER A 605 8.38 -0.32 7.23
CA SER A 605 8.51 1.07 7.68
C SER A 605 7.18 1.64 8.17
N LEU A 606 6.07 1.26 7.53
CA LEU A 606 4.71 1.56 7.99
C LEU A 606 4.43 0.95 9.37
N ASP A 607 4.82 -0.31 9.59
CA ASP A 607 4.68 -1.00 10.88
C ASP A 607 5.38 -0.22 12.01
N PHE A 608 6.60 0.27 11.78
CA PHE A 608 7.30 1.16 12.71
C PHE A 608 6.59 2.50 12.94
N LEU A 609 5.93 3.05 11.92
CA LEU A 609 5.20 4.31 12.04
C LEU A 609 3.81 4.14 12.69
N LEU A 610 3.23 2.93 12.66
CA LEU A 610 1.92 2.60 13.23
C LEU A 610 2.03 2.31 14.74
N GLU A 611 3.16 1.79 15.18
CA GLU A 611 3.45 1.49 16.59
C GLU A 611 4.41 2.54 17.16
N SER A 612 4.13 3.09 18.35
CA SER A 612 5.15 3.93 19.00
C SER A 612 6.31 3.00 19.37
N PRO A 613 7.56 3.29 18.98
CA PRO A 613 8.66 2.39 19.22
C PRO A 613 8.89 2.25 20.72
N THR A 614 9.40 1.10 21.15
CA THR A 614 10.01 0.99 22.46
C THR A 614 11.34 1.73 22.43
N GLU A 615 11.42 2.86 23.13
CA GLU A 615 12.65 3.62 23.31
C GLU A 615 13.45 2.96 24.44
N ILE A 616 14.67 2.53 24.16
CA ILE A 616 15.52 1.80 25.10
C ILE A 616 16.72 2.67 25.39
N VAL A 617 16.85 3.15 26.63
CA VAL A 617 18.04 3.87 27.07
C VAL A 617 18.90 2.94 27.91
N PHE A 618 20.09 2.63 27.40
CA PHE A 618 21.05 1.76 28.06
C PHE A 618 22.14 2.60 28.73
N VAL A 619 22.27 2.51 30.05
CA VAL A 619 23.34 3.19 30.81
C VAL A 619 24.25 2.15 31.45
N GLY A 620 25.52 2.09 31.04
CA GLY A 620 26.47 1.12 31.57
C GLY A 620 27.82 1.13 30.85
N ASN A 621 28.85 0.62 31.52
CA ASN A 621 30.16 0.41 30.89
C ASN A 621 30.17 -0.98 30.22
N PRO A 622 30.43 -1.08 28.90
CA PRO A 622 30.40 -2.35 28.15
C PRO A 622 31.33 -3.44 28.71
N ASP A 623 32.39 -3.05 29.43
CA ASP A 623 33.36 -3.96 30.04
C ASP A 623 32.91 -4.54 31.38
N LYS A 624 31.80 -4.05 31.96
CA LYS A 624 31.26 -4.58 33.22
C LYS A 624 30.31 -5.77 32.99
N ALA A 625 30.32 -6.70 33.95
CA ALA A 625 29.55 -7.94 33.86
C ALA A 625 28.03 -7.73 33.90
N ASP A 626 27.56 -6.77 34.71
CA ASP A 626 26.15 -6.38 34.79
C ASP A 626 25.63 -5.81 33.46
N THR A 627 26.42 -4.96 32.82
CA THR A 627 26.13 -4.40 31.49
C THR A 627 26.03 -5.49 30.43
N ARG A 628 27.00 -6.42 30.38
CA ARG A 628 26.95 -7.55 29.43
C ARG A 628 25.75 -8.47 29.66
N ALA A 629 25.34 -8.67 30.92
CA ALA A 629 24.19 -9.51 31.24
C ALA A 629 22.88 -8.89 30.72
N LEU A 630 22.67 -7.59 30.95
CA LEU A 630 21.52 -6.85 30.44
C LEU A 630 21.50 -6.80 28.90
N ALA A 631 22.64 -6.51 28.27
CA ALA A 631 22.75 -6.46 26.81
C ALA A 631 22.45 -7.82 26.16
N ARG A 632 22.93 -8.92 26.76
CA ARG A 632 22.66 -10.28 26.29
C ARG A 632 21.18 -10.62 26.40
N GLU A 633 20.54 -10.26 27.50
CA GLU A 633 19.12 -10.52 27.66
C GLU A 633 18.28 -9.71 26.69
N LEU A 634 18.55 -8.41 26.53
CA LEU A 634 17.88 -7.56 25.52
C LEU A 634 17.98 -8.16 24.11
N SER A 635 19.17 -8.67 23.75
CA SER A 635 19.45 -9.21 22.42
C SER A 635 18.73 -10.52 22.10
N ARG A 636 18.15 -11.20 23.10
CA ARG A 636 17.35 -12.42 22.89
C ARG A 636 15.95 -12.12 22.37
N HIS A 637 15.43 -10.93 22.63
CA HIS A 637 14.06 -10.56 22.30
C HIS A 637 13.99 -9.94 20.90
N TYR A 638 13.03 -10.41 20.10
CA TYR A 638 12.75 -9.81 18.81
C TYR A 638 11.92 -8.54 19.02
N LEU A 639 12.58 -7.38 18.94
CA LEU A 639 11.96 -6.05 19.10
C LEU A 639 12.02 -5.26 17.78
N PRO A 640 11.11 -5.53 16.83
CA PRO A 640 11.17 -4.95 15.47
C PRO A 640 11.00 -3.43 15.42
N ASN A 641 10.28 -2.86 16.38
CA ASN A 641 9.96 -1.43 16.48
C ASN A 641 10.61 -0.85 17.75
N ARG A 642 11.94 -0.76 17.71
CA ARG A 642 12.75 -0.20 18.81
C ARG A 642 13.63 0.95 18.34
N VAL A 643 13.97 1.82 19.28
CA VAL A 643 15.01 2.85 19.15
C VAL A 643 15.90 2.71 20.38
N GLU A 644 17.21 2.64 20.22
CA GLU A 644 18.14 2.37 21.32
C GLU A 644 19.21 3.45 21.45
N ALA A 645 19.31 4.08 22.62
CA ALA A 645 20.33 5.07 22.92
C ALA A 645 21.23 4.57 24.05
N ARG A 646 22.55 4.72 23.92
CA ARG A 646 23.53 4.20 24.90
C ARG A 646 24.38 5.31 25.51
N ILE A 647 24.65 5.19 26.81
CA ILE A 647 25.57 6.05 27.57
C ILE A 647 26.63 5.20 28.26
N SER A 648 27.90 5.43 27.91
CA SER A 648 29.04 4.95 28.70
C SER A 648 29.37 5.95 29.83
N THR A 649 29.56 5.46 31.05
CA THR A 649 29.81 6.34 32.20
C THR A 649 31.23 6.92 32.18
N GLY A 650 31.36 8.24 32.06
CA GLY A 650 32.64 8.96 32.14
C GLY A 650 32.95 9.88 30.94
N GLU A 651 32.11 9.89 29.91
CA GLU A 651 32.27 10.73 28.72
C GLU A 651 31.32 11.94 28.72
N GLU A 652 31.80 13.11 28.28
CA GLU A 652 30.94 14.27 27.99
C GLU A 652 30.14 13.97 26.72
N TYR A 653 28.91 13.47 26.89
CA TYR A 653 28.01 13.17 25.78
C TYR A 653 27.31 14.43 25.24
N PRO A 654 27.03 14.51 23.92
CA PRO A 654 26.01 15.41 23.43
C PRO A 654 24.67 15.05 24.10
N ARG A 655 23.97 16.06 24.62
CA ARG A 655 22.67 15.90 25.30
C ARG A 655 21.59 15.52 24.28
N LEU A 656 21.51 14.25 23.91
CA LEU A 656 20.34 13.73 23.21
C LEU A 656 19.14 13.72 24.16
N PRO A 657 17.95 14.11 23.70
CA PRO A 657 16.74 14.13 24.54
C PRO A 657 16.48 12.81 25.28
N LEU A 658 16.64 11.67 24.61
CA LEU A 658 16.46 10.33 25.19
C LEU A 658 17.42 10.06 26.37
N LEU A 659 18.61 10.64 26.34
CA LEU A 659 19.65 10.42 27.34
C LEU A 659 19.51 11.34 28.57
N GLU A 660 18.61 12.31 28.52
CA GLU A 660 18.48 13.32 29.57
C GLU A 660 18.02 12.68 30.90
N SER A 661 18.75 13.01 31.97
CA SER A 661 18.51 12.54 33.33
C SER A 661 18.58 11.02 33.52
N LYS A 662 19.28 10.29 32.64
CA LYS A 662 19.48 8.83 32.74
C LYS A 662 20.86 8.53 33.32
N THR A 663 20.90 7.79 34.42
CA THR A 663 22.15 7.47 35.14
C THR A 663 22.22 6.00 35.52
N LEU A 664 23.35 5.58 36.09
CA LEU A 664 23.43 4.31 36.82
C LEU A 664 22.45 4.31 38.00
N VAL A 665 22.00 3.13 38.40
CA VAL A 665 21.15 2.92 39.59
C VAL A 665 21.97 2.19 40.64
N ASP A 666 22.19 2.86 41.78
CA ASP A 666 23.06 2.35 42.86
C ASP A 666 24.45 1.90 42.37
N GLY A 667 25.00 2.59 41.35
CA GLY A 667 26.28 2.26 40.73
C GLY A 667 26.28 1.06 39.77
N ARG A 668 25.12 0.46 39.50
CA ARG A 668 24.91 -0.64 38.54
C ARG A 668 24.37 -0.14 37.21
N ALA A 669 24.65 -0.91 36.15
CA ALA A 669 24.08 -0.68 34.83
C ALA A 669 22.55 -0.76 34.87
N ALA A 670 21.89 0.06 34.05
CA ALA A 670 20.44 0.16 34.01
C ALA A 670 19.93 0.33 32.58
N ILE A 671 18.77 -0.30 32.30
CA ILE A 671 17.97 -0.05 31.11
C ILE A 671 16.72 0.72 31.51
N TYR A 672 16.42 1.78 30.77
CA TYR A 672 15.17 2.52 30.88
C TYR A 672 14.34 2.20 29.63
N LEU A 673 13.16 1.64 29.83
CA LEU A 673 12.17 1.46 28.76
C LEU A 673 11.26 2.69 28.75
N CYS A 674 11.19 3.37 27.62
CA CYS A 674 10.41 4.59 27.47
C CYS A 674 9.45 4.47 26.27
N HIS A 675 8.35 5.22 26.39
CA HIS A 675 7.34 5.36 25.35
C HIS A 675 6.95 6.84 25.25
N ASP A 676 7.15 7.43 24.08
CA ASP A 676 6.96 8.85 23.83
C ASP A 676 7.68 9.71 24.89
N PHE A 677 8.98 9.42 25.09
CA PHE A 677 9.87 10.06 26.07
C PHE A 677 9.47 9.90 27.54
N ARG A 678 8.47 9.07 27.86
CA ARG A 678 8.07 8.73 29.24
C ARG A 678 8.62 7.36 29.61
N CYS A 679 9.46 7.31 30.63
CA CYS A 679 10.15 6.08 31.02
C CYS A 679 9.47 5.39 32.21
N GLU A 680 9.52 4.06 32.18
CA GLU A 680 9.24 3.22 33.33
C GLU A 680 10.37 3.29 34.37
N LYS A 681 10.24 2.52 35.46
CA LYS A 681 11.30 2.38 36.46
C LYS A 681 12.54 1.73 35.81
N PRO A 682 13.76 2.20 36.12
CA PRO A 682 14.97 1.61 35.57
C PRO A 682 15.15 0.16 36.00
N ILE A 683 15.60 -0.67 35.07
CA ILE A 683 15.78 -2.10 35.24
C ILE A 683 17.27 -2.41 35.32
N THR A 684 17.70 -3.04 36.41
CA THR A 684 19.10 -3.45 36.64
C THR A 684 19.31 -4.96 36.60
N ASP A 685 18.23 -5.75 36.63
CA ASP A 685 18.27 -7.21 36.63
C ASP A 685 17.77 -7.77 35.27
N PRO A 686 18.51 -8.69 34.62
CA PRO A 686 18.06 -9.33 33.39
C PRO A 686 16.71 -10.06 33.50
N MET A 687 16.39 -10.67 34.65
CA MET A 687 15.11 -11.35 34.83
C MET A 687 13.94 -10.37 34.85
N ASP A 688 14.14 -9.20 35.46
CA ASP A 688 13.15 -8.12 35.45
C ASP A 688 12.98 -7.55 34.04
N LEU A 689 14.08 -7.43 33.27
CA LEU A 689 14.03 -7.00 31.87
C LEU A 689 13.23 -7.98 31.01
N ARG A 690 13.47 -9.28 31.18
CA ARG A 690 12.69 -10.32 30.51
C ARG A 690 11.19 -10.16 30.79
N ALA A 691 10.83 -10.03 32.06
CA ALA A 691 9.44 -9.88 32.47
C ALA A 691 8.81 -8.61 31.89
N ALA A 692 9.56 -7.49 31.84
CA ALA A 692 9.08 -6.25 31.25
C ALA A 692 8.86 -6.34 29.73
N LEU A 693 9.74 -7.05 29.00
CA LEU A 693 9.64 -7.24 27.55
C LEU A 693 8.61 -8.31 27.14
N GLU A 694 8.37 -9.31 27.98
CA GLU A 694 7.38 -10.39 27.76
C GLU A 694 5.97 -10.00 28.21
N SER A 695 5.84 -9.01 29.11
CA SER A 695 4.54 -8.45 29.48
C SER A 695 3.86 -7.86 28.23
N PRO A 696 2.55 -8.07 28.02
CA PRO A 696 1.83 -7.32 27.00
C PRO A 696 1.89 -5.84 27.36
N ILE A 697 2.87 -5.14 26.80
CA ILE A 697 2.92 -3.70 26.82
C ILE A 697 1.59 -3.25 26.22
N ASP A 698 0.86 -2.42 26.96
CA ASP A 698 -0.31 -1.72 26.45
C ASP A 698 0.20 -0.73 25.40
N ARG A 699 0.56 -1.27 24.22
CA ARG A 699 1.18 -0.53 23.11
C ARG A 699 0.12 0.45 22.63
N GLN A 700 0.12 1.64 23.20
CA GLN A 700 -0.64 2.76 22.66
C GLN A 700 -0.24 2.88 21.19
N ARG A 701 -1.18 2.58 20.30
CA ARG A 701 -1.01 2.73 18.85
C ARG A 701 -0.53 4.16 18.60
N ALA A 702 0.58 4.32 17.87
CA ALA A 702 1.17 5.62 17.65
C ALA A 702 0.11 6.55 17.05
N ALA A 703 -0.07 7.70 17.68
CA ALA A 703 -0.86 8.79 17.12
C ALA A 703 -0.28 9.30 15.76
N ALA A 704 0.95 8.92 15.41
CA ALA A 704 1.72 9.48 14.29
C ALA A 704 1.26 9.04 12.87
N LEU A 705 0.44 7.99 12.74
CA LEU A 705 -0.15 7.56 11.47
C LEU A 705 -1.68 7.66 11.37
N ARG A 706 -2.35 8.11 12.44
CA ARG A 706 -3.44 9.06 12.19
C ARG A 706 -2.77 10.16 11.38
N ALA A 707 -3.42 10.67 10.35
CA ALA A 707 -2.81 11.79 9.65
C ALA A 707 -2.33 12.87 10.66
N THR A 708 -1.69 13.92 10.17
CA THR A 708 -2.16 15.23 10.66
C THR A 708 -3.63 15.32 10.24
N ALA A 709 -4.46 14.51 10.90
CA ALA A 709 -5.88 14.47 10.77
C ALA A 709 -6.26 15.89 11.15
N VAL A 710 -7.15 16.46 10.36
CA VAL A 710 -7.31 17.90 10.43
C VAL A 710 -7.78 18.23 11.83
N SER A 711 -6.90 18.92 12.57
CA SER A 711 -7.06 19.08 14.01
C SER A 711 -8.19 20.05 14.30
N GLY A 712 -8.87 19.81 15.41
CA GLY A 712 -9.98 20.65 15.85
C GLY A 712 -11.31 20.28 15.22
N ARG A 713 -12.30 21.13 15.49
CA ARG A 713 -13.71 20.92 15.19
C ARG A 713 -14.40 22.24 14.84
N ALA A 714 -15.66 22.20 14.41
CA ALA A 714 -16.46 23.39 14.20
C ALA A 714 -16.48 24.26 15.46
N THR A 715 -16.46 25.57 15.28
CA THR A 715 -16.64 26.52 16.38
C THR A 715 -17.73 27.52 16.04
N ALA A 716 -18.41 28.08 17.06
CA ALA A 716 -19.39 29.14 16.86
C ALA A 716 -18.81 30.32 16.06
N VAL A 717 -17.55 30.70 16.36
CA VAL A 717 -16.84 31.78 15.65
C VAL A 717 -16.52 31.42 14.20
N GLY A 718 -16.02 30.21 13.94
CA GLY A 718 -15.65 29.79 12.59
C GLY A 718 -16.87 29.61 11.68
N THR A 719 -17.91 28.95 12.18
CA THR A 719 -19.17 28.77 11.46
C THR A 719 -19.88 30.10 11.17
N LEU A 720 -19.92 31.03 12.13
CA LEU A 720 -20.41 32.40 11.93
C LEU A 720 -19.56 33.18 10.90
N ARG A 721 -18.25 32.98 10.87
CA ARG A 721 -17.38 33.61 9.87
C ARG A 721 -17.73 33.15 8.46
N LEU A 722 -18.02 31.87 8.28
CA LEU A 722 -18.43 31.34 6.98
C LEU A 722 -19.81 31.86 6.58
N SER A 723 -20.79 31.88 7.49
CA SER A 723 -22.12 32.39 7.16
C SER A 723 -22.10 33.86 6.72
N LEU A 724 -21.32 34.71 7.39
CA LEU A 724 -21.14 36.11 7.00
C LEU A 724 -20.48 36.27 5.62
N ARG A 725 -19.62 35.33 5.19
CA ARG A 725 -19.06 35.34 3.82
C ARG A 725 -20.13 35.11 2.75
N HIS A 726 -21.19 34.36 3.08
CA HIS A 726 -22.25 33.98 2.16
C HIS A 726 -23.59 34.71 2.40
N GLU A 727 -23.65 35.64 3.36
CA GLU A 727 -24.86 36.37 3.75
C GLU A 727 -25.55 37.04 2.55
N LYS A 728 -24.78 37.72 1.68
CA LYS A 728 -25.31 38.35 0.46
C LYS A 728 -25.84 37.35 -0.57
N SER A 729 -25.22 36.17 -0.66
CA SER A 729 -25.60 35.13 -1.63
C SER A 729 -26.97 34.52 -1.28
N TYR A 730 -27.33 34.53 0.00
CA TYR A 730 -28.57 33.92 0.52
C TYR A 730 -29.50 34.92 1.20
N GLN A 731 -29.35 36.22 0.92
CA GLN A 731 -30.18 37.31 1.44
C GLN A 731 -30.35 37.31 2.98
N GLY A 732 -29.36 36.79 3.71
CA GLY A 732 -29.39 36.70 5.18
C GLY A 732 -30.22 35.54 5.76
N HIS A 733 -30.73 34.61 4.94
CA HIS A 733 -31.63 33.53 5.38
C HIS A 733 -31.05 32.12 5.18
N GLY A 734 -29.84 32.02 4.64
CA GLY A 734 -29.21 30.75 4.29
C GLY A 734 -28.68 29.92 5.46
N TYR A 735 -28.56 30.50 6.66
CA TYR A 735 -27.95 29.85 7.84
C TYR A 735 -28.84 29.96 9.08
N ALA A 736 -28.76 28.97 9.96
CA ALA A 736 -29.44 28.93 11.25
C ALA A 736 -28.53 28.33 12.33
N VAL A 737 -28.84 28.57 13.61
CA VAL A 737 -28.14 27.93 14.72
C VAL A 737 -28.65 26.50 14.90
N LEU A 738 -27.75 25.53 15.01
CA LEU A 738 -28.10 24.13 15.21
C LEU A 738 -28.37 23.83 16.69
N GLY A 739 -29.60 24.06 17.14
CA GLY A 739 -30.03 23.77 18.52
C GLY A 739 -29.14 24.42 19.58
N THR A 740 -28.79 23.67 20.63
CA THR A 740 -27.89 24.11 21.71
C THR A 740 -26.39 24.12 21.36
N THR A 741 -25.99 23.74 20.13
CA THR A 741 -24.57 23.61 19.77
C THR A 741 -23.85 24.94 19.55
N GLU A 742 -24.59 26.05 19.44
CA GLU A 742 -24.10 27.38 19.03
C GLU A 742 -23.47 27.45 17.63
N LEU A 743 -23.47 26.36 16.86
CA LEU A 743 -22.90 26.29 15.52
C LEU A 743 -23.87 26.87 14.49
N GLN A 744 -23.39 27.79 13.64
CA GLN A 744 -24.18 28.24 12.49
C GLN A 744 -24.03 27.29 11.30
N VAL A 745 -25.12 26.62 10.95
CA VAL A 745 -25.17 25.69 9.82
C VAL A 745 -25.99 26.27 8.68
N SER A 746 -25.60 25.96 7.45
CA SER A 746 -26.43 26.20 6.28
C SER A 746 -27.73 25.44 6.47
N ARG A 747 -28.88 26.08 6.20
CA ARG A 747 -30.19 25.44 6.38
C ARG A 747 -30.40 24.24 5.45
N VAL A 748 -29.53 24.08 4.45
CA VAL A 748 -29.39 22.86 3.65
C VAL A 748 -28.01 22.25 3.89
N GLY A 749 -27.94 20.95 4.14
CA GLY A 749 -26.72 20.17 4.32
C GLY A 749 -26.44 19.19 3.18
N ILE A 750 -25.20 18.71 3.09
CA ILE A 750 -24.74 17.70 2.14
C ILE A 750 -24.96 16.32 2.77
N GLY A 751 -25.85 15.51 2.19
CA GLY A 751 -26.03 14.12 2.59
C GLY A 751 -25.31 13.15 1.66
N SER A 752 -24.40 12.32 2.20
CA SER A 752 -23.48 11.50 1.41
C SER A 752 -24.01 10.10 1.02
N HIS A 753 -25.23 9.76 1.45
CA HIS A 753 -25.87 8.48 1.09
C HIS A 753 -25.82 8.27 -0.43
N ARG A 754 -25.37 7.09 -0.88
CA ARG A 754 -25.15 6.74 -2.30
C ARG A 754 -24.07 7.56 -3.06
N LEU A 755 -23.25 8.36 -2.39
CA LEU A 755 -22.02 8.93 -2.97
C LEU A 755 -20.89 7.89 -2.92
N HIS A 756 -19.95 7.97 -3.85
CA HIS A 756 -18.86 6.99 -4.00
C HIS A 756 -17.61 7.70 -4.54
N ASP A 757 -16.44 7.37 -4.00
CA ASP A 757 -15.13 7.98 -4.31
C ASP A 757 -14.65 7.76 -5.76
N GLY A 758 -15.01 6.61 -6.35
CA GLY A 758 -14.78 6.32 -7.78
C GLY A 758 -15.56 7.17 -8.81
N SER A 759 -16.45 8.08 -8.39
CA SER A 759 -17.28 8.89 -9.31
C SER A 759 -16.83 10.34 -9.36
N SER A 760 -16.37 10.79 -10.53
CA SER A 760 -15.97 12.18 -10.78
C SER A 760 -17.14 13.17 -10.65
N ASP A 761 -18.35 12.77 -11.06
CA ASP A 761 -19.58 13.57 -10.89
C ASP A 761 -19.94 13.78 -9.42
N HIS A 762 -19.76 12.75 -8.59
CA HIS A 762 -19.99 12.85 -7.14
C HIS A 762 -18.99 13.82 -6.51
N ARG A 763 -17.71 13.70 -6.87
CA ARG A 763 -16.67 14.64 -6.42
C ARG A 763 -16.98 16.08 -6.81
N GLN A 764 -17.29 16.33 -8.07
CA GLN A 764 -17.64 17.66 -8.54
C GLN A 764 -18.85 18.25 -7.80
N THR A 765 -19.82 17.41 -7.46
CA THR A 765 -21.01 17.80 -6.70
C THR A 765 -20.66 18.23 -5.27
N VAL A 766 -19.82 17.47 -4.57
CA VAL A 766 -19.32 17.83 -3.22
C VAL A 766 -18.51 19.13 -3.28
N ASP A 767 -17.59 19.25 -4.24
CA ASP A 767 -16.76 20.46 -4.37
C ASP A 767 -17.60 21.70 -4.68
N LEU A 768 -18.66 21.56 -5.49
CA LEU A 768 -19.60 22.66 -5.76
C LEU A 768 -20.36 23.07 -4.48
N ALA A 769 -20.84 22.10 -3.70
CA ALA A 769 -21.57 22.35 -2.47
C ALA A 769 -20.70 23.07 -1.41
N LEU A 770 -19.46 22.61 -1.22
CA LEU A 770 -18.49 23.22 -0.31
C LEU A 770 -18.17 24.67 -0.73
N ARG A 771 -17.94 24.92 -2.03
CA ARG A 771 -17.72 26.28 -2.56
C ARG A 771 -18.95 27.18 -2.47
N ALA A 772 -20.15 26.60 -2.51
CA ALA A 772 -21.38 27.34 -2.27
C ALA A 772 -21.56 27.76 -0.80
N GLY A 773 -20.73 27.26 0.12
CA GLY A 773 -20.81 27.57 1.54
C GLY A 773 -21.77 26.65 2.32
N LEU A 774 -22.19 25.52 1.73
CA LEU A 774 -22.91 24.48 2.47
C LEU A 774 -21.92 23.84 3.44
N ASN A 775 -22.16 24.03 4.74
CA ASN A 775 -21.17 23.72 5.77
C ASN A 775 -21.60 22.63 6.75
N LEU A 776 -22.78 22.05 6.56
CA LEU A 776 -23.22 20.84 7.24
C LEU A 776 -23.02 19.62 6.32
N LEU A 777 -22.23 18.66 6.78
CA LEU A 777 -21.94 17.39 6.10
C LEU A 777 -22.50 16.25 6.93
N ASP A 778 -23.33 15.41 6.32
CA ASP A 778 -23.98 14.27 6.94
C ASP A 778 -23.63 12.98 6.17
N THR A 779 -23.11 11.99 6.91
CA THR A 779 -22.56 10.75 6.36
C THR A 779 -22.75 9.57 7.32
N ALA A 780 -22.39 8.36 6.91
CA ALA A 780 -22.41 7.19 7.77
C ALA A 780 -21.32 6.18 7.40
N ALA A 781 -20.91 5.35 8.36
CA ALA A 781 -19.90 4.32 8.15
C ALA A 781 -20.34 3.25 7.12
N ASN A 782 -21.65 2.97 7.02
CA ASN A 782 -22.21 1.98 6.10
C ASN A 782 -22.53 2.54 4.70
N TYR A 783 -22.56 3.86 4.52
CA TYR A 783 -22.91 4.46 3.23
C TYR A 783 -21.87 4.10 2.18
N THR A 784 -22.28 3.30 1.19
CA THR A 784 -21.38 2.71 0.17
C THR A 784 -20.16 2.04 0.79
N ASP A 785 -20.35 1.30 1.89
CA ASP A 785 -19.26 0.60 2.60
C ASP A 785 -18.08 1.52 3.01
N GLY A 786 -18.37 2.79 3.30
CA GLY A 786 -17.39 3.81 3.70
C GLY A 786 -16.77 4.61 2.55
N HIS A 787 -17.08 4.32 1.29
CA HIS A 787 -16.58 5.10 0.14
C HIS A 787 -17.09 6.54 0.14
N SER A 788 -18.27 6.80 0.70
CA SER A 788 -18.83 8.14 0.87
C SER A 788 -18.00 9.02 1.83
N GLU A 789 -17.61 8.49 2.99
CA GLU A 789 -16.74 9.17 3.96
C GLU A 789 -15.35 9.43 3.37
N THR A 790 -14.85 8.49 2.57
CA THR A 790 -13.56 8.64 1.86
C THR A 790 -13.63 9.79 0.85
N LEU A 791 -14.69 9.85 0.03
CA LEU A 791 -14.91 10.94 -0.93
C LEU A 791 -14.96 12.31 -0.22
N LEU A 792 -15.71 12.40 0.88
CA LEU A 792 -15.79 13.63 1.67
C LEU A 792 -14.43 14.01 2.26
N GLY A 793 -13.71 13.06 2.86
CA GLY A 793 -12.38 13.28 3.42
C GLY A 793 -11.39 13.83 2.39
N GLU A 794 -11.41 13.30 1.17
CA GLU A 794 -10.58 13.79 0.07
C GLU A 794 -10.98 15.20 -0.41
N ALA A 795 -12.28 15.51 -0.48
CA ALA A 795 -12.77 16.85 -0.85
C ALA A 795 -12.40 17.90 0.19
N LEU A 796 -12.51 17.54 1.47
CA LEU A 796 -12.13 18.38 2.60
C LEU A 796 -10.63 18.64 2.63
N ALA A 797 -9.81 17.60 2.49
CA ALA A 797 -8.36 17.73 2.47
C ALA A 797 -7.88 18.68 1.38
N GLU A 798 -8.44 18.59 0.16
CA GLU A 798 -8.13 19.50 -0.94
C GLU A 798 -8.60 20.94 -0.64
N SER A 799 -9.81 21.12 -0.10
CA SER A 799 -10.33 22.44 0.26
C SER A 799 -9.49 23.13 1.33
N PHE A 800 -9.02 22.39 2.35
CA PHE A 800 -8.13 22.92 3.38
C PHE A 800 -6.73 23.23 2.85
N ALA A 801 -6.15 22.34 2.03
CA ALA A 801 -4.84 22.56 1.43
C ALA A 801 -4.84 23.81 0.53
N ASN A 802 -5.93 24.03 -0.20
CA ASN A 802 -6.13 25.21 -1.05
C ASN A 802 -6.60 26.46 -0.27
N GLN A 803 -6.68 26.39 1.06
CA GLN A 803 -7.15 27.47 1.94
C GLN A 803 -8.55 28.02 1.58
N GLN A 804 -9.40 27.21 0.95
CA GLN A 804 -10.76 27.59 0.58
C GLN A 804 -11.69 27.58 1.79
N LEU A 805 -11.52 26.57 2.66
CA LEU A 805 -12.23 26.40 3.91
C LEU A 805 -11.25 26.18 5.06
N LYS A 806 -11.73 26.34 6.28
CA LYS A 806 -11.04 25.96 7.51
C LYS A 806 -11.87 24.94 8.29
N ARG A 807 -11.20 24.09 9.07
CA ARG A 807 -11.87 23.05 9.88
C ARG A 807 -12.90 23.62 10.86
N ASP A 808 -12.65 24.81 11.41
CA ASP A 808 -13.54 25.49 12.36
C ASP A 808 -14.85 26.00 11.74
N GLU A 809 -15.00 25.90 10.42
CA GLU A 809 -16.12 26.45 9.65
C GLU A 809 -17.15 25.40 9.22
N LEU A 810 -16.80 24.10 9.33
CA LEU A 810 -17.58 22.97 8.85
C LEU A 810 -18.09 22.10 10.00
N VAL A 811 -19.37 21.74 9.95
CA VAL A 811 -20.02 20.81 10.88
C VAL A 811 -20.14 19.45 10.20
N ILE A 812 -19.47 18.45 10.73
CA ILE A 812 -19.38 17.10 10.15
C ILE A 812 -20.02 16.10 11.11
N ILE A 813 -21.06 15.45 10.60
CA ILE A 813 -21.85 14.45 11.31
C ILE A 813 -21.69 13.10 10.63
N SER A 814 -21.29 12.08 11.39
CA SER A 814 -21.34 10.69 10.93
C SER A 814 -22.29 9.85 11.78
N LYS A 815 -22.62 8.65 11.30
CA LYS A 815 -23.61 7.74 11.87
C LYS A 815 -23.06 6.33 12.05
N PHE A 816 -23.59 5.63 13.04
CA PHE A 816 -23.18 4.27 13.42
C PHE A 816 -24.36 3.39 13.81
N GLY A 817 -24.12 2.09 13.97
CA GLY A 817 -25.10 1.12 14.46
C GLY A 817 -25.59 0.17 13.37
N THR A 818 -25.81 0.66 12.15
CA THR A 818 -26.22 -0.17 11.01
C THR A 818 -25.02 -0.80 10.31
N LEU A 819 -24.97 -2.12 10.24
CA LEU A 819 -23.85 -2.89 9.67
C LEU A 819 -24.26 -3.58 8.36
N GLN A 820 -23.53 -3.27 7.29
CA GLN A 820 -23.63 -3.89 5.96
C GLN A 820 -22.22 -4.16 5.41
N GLY A 821 -22.11 -4.96 4.35
CA GLY A 821 -20.86 -5.14 3.59
C GLY A 821 -19.66 -5.53 4.47
N SER A 822 -18.60 -4.73 4.40
CA SER A 822 -17.35 -4.99 5.13
C SER A 822 -17.53 -4.90 6.66
N GLY A 823 -18.38 -3.98 7.14
CA GLY A 823 -18.68 -3.82 8.57
C GLY A 823 -19.34 -5.06 9.16
N GLN A 824 -20.28 -5.65 8.42
CA GLN A 824 -20.93 -6.91 8.80
C GLN A 824 -19.94 -8.07 8.84
N LYS A 825 -19.07 -8.19 7.83
CA LYS A 825 -18.02 -9.23 7.79
C LYS A 825 -17.10 -9.15 9.02
N ARG A 826 -16.68 -7.94 9.40
CA ARG A 826 -15.85 -7.71 10.59
C ARG A 826 -16.55 -8.11 11.89
N ALA A 827 -17.84 -7.78 12.03
CA ALA A 827 -18.62 -8.20 13.20
C ALA A 827 -18.72 -9.74 13.29
N ARG A 828 -18.90 -10.42 12.15
CA ARG A 828 -18.90 -11.88 12.06
C ARG A 828 -17.56 -12.51 12.45
N ASP A 829 -16.44 -11.94 11.98
CA ASP A 829 -15.10 -12.40 12.32
C ASP A 829 -14.81 -12.26 13.83
N ARG A 830 -15.35 -11.22 14.48
CA ARG A 830 -15.23 -11.04 15.94
C ARG A 830 -16.03 -12.07 16.73
N LEU A 831 -17.23 -12.42 16.28
CA LEU A 831 -18.04 -13.50 16.87
C LEU A 831 -17.33 -14.86 16.74
N GLY A 832 -16.72 -15.15 15.58
CA GLY A 832 -15.94 -16.37 15.34
C GLY A 832 -14.73 -16.56 16.28
N LYS A 833 -14.25 -15.47 16.90
CA LYS A 833 -13.14 -15.47 17.88
C LYS A 833 -13.60 -15.55 19.35
N GLY A 834 -14.88 -15.86 19.60
CA GLY A 834 -15.40 -16.11 20.95
C GLY A 834 -15.63 -14.87 21.83
N ARG A 835 -15.69 -13.66 21.25
CA ARG A 835 -16.08 -12.45 22.00
C ARG A 835 -17.61 -12.31 22.03
N GLU A 836 -18.18 -12.18 23.23
CA GLU A 836 -19.59 -11.81 23.37
C GLU A 836 -19.81 -10.36 22.92
N LEU A 837 -20.68 -10.16 21.93
CA LEU A 837 -21.19 -8.84 21.55
C LEU A 837 -22.56 -8.66 22.19
N SER A 838 -22.64 -7.86 23.24
CA SER A 838 -23.90 -7.62 23.94
C SER A 838 -24.72 -6.58 23.16
N ALA A 839 -25.89 -6.97 22.65
CA ALA A 839 -26.80 -6.14 21.85
C ALA A 839 -26.47 -5.99 20.35
N LEU A 840 -26.19 -7.12 19.69
CA LEU A 840 -26.19 -7.26 18.23
C LEU A 840 -27.53 -7.84 17.76
N SER A 841 -28.06 -7.32 16.66
CA SER A 841 -29.29 -7.73 15.99
C SER A 841 -29.00 -8.18 14.55
N GLN A 842 -29.55 -9.32 14.14
CA GLN A 842 -29.30 -9.93 12.83
C GLN A 842 -30.60 -9.96 12.01
N ARG A 843 -31.02 -8.80 11.47
CA ARG A 843 -32.29 -8.65 10.73
C ARG A 843 -32.37 -9.56 9.51
N THR A 844 -31.33 -9.56 8.67
CA THR A 844 -31.24 -10.41 7.48
C THR A 844 -29.81 -10.92 7.30
N GLU A 845 -29.59 -11.78 6.29
CA GLU A 845 -28.23 -12.18 5.91
C GLU A 845 -27.33 -10.98 5.54
N GLN A 846 -27.89 -9.84 5.14
CA GLN A 846 -27.16 -8.67 4.62
C GLN A 846 -27.26 -7.40 5.49
N LEU A 847 -28.21 -7.33 6.44
CA LEU A 847 -28.45 -6.15 7.27
C LEU A 847 -28.44 -6.51 8.75
N TRP A 848 -27.44 -6.02 9.49
CA TRP A 848 -27.31 -6.19 10.94
C TRP A 848 -27.37 -4.81 11.63
N HIS A 849 -27.69 -4.79 12.92
CA HIS A 849 -27.71 -3.57 13.75
C HIS A 849 -27.08 -3.82 15.12
N HIS A 850 -26.48 -2.83 15.77
CA HIS A 850 -26.01 -2.95 17.15
C HIS A 850 -26.21 -1.71 18.01
N LEU A 851 -26.28 -1.96 19.32
CA LEU A 851 -26.19 -0.96 20.39
C LEU A 851 -24.96 -1.20 21.28
N ASP A 852 -23.93 -1.83 20.72
CA ASP A 852 -22.70 -2.22 21.43
C ASP A 852 -21.66 -1.07 21.48
N PRO A 853 -21.19 -0.65 22.67
CA PRO A 853 -20.20 0.43 22.80
C PRO A 853 -18.83 0.16 22.16
N VAL A 854 -18.39 -1.09 22.10
CA VAL A 854 -17.07 -1.46 21.56
C VAL A 854 -17.07 -1.41 20.04
N LEU A 855 -18.17 -1.87 19.42
CA LEU A 855 -18.37 -1.69 17.99
C LEU A 855 -18.52 -0.21 17.63
N MET A 856 -19.29 0.56 18.41
CA MET A 856 -19.44 2.01 18.19
C MET A 856 -18.09 2.74 18.16
N SER A 857 -17.21 2.51 19.14
CA SER A 857 -15.89 3.17 19.17
C SER A 857 -14.99 2.72 18.02
N ALA A 858 -15.16 1.48 17.54
CA ALA A 858 -14.47 0.98 16.35
C ALA A 858 -14.95 1.69 15.08
N GLU A 859 -16.27 1.80 14.86
CA GLU A 859 -16.84 2.54 13.73
C GLU A 859 -16.41 4.01 13.75
N LEU A 860 -16.43 4.66 14.91
CA LEU A 860 -15.92 6.03 15.06
C LEU A 860 -14.46 6.15 14.62
N THR A 861 -13.63 5.18 14.98
CA THR A 861 -12.21 5.16 14.58
C THR A 861 -12.06 5.05 13.07
N GLU A 862 -12.88 4.23 12.43
CA GLU A 862 -12.88 4.07 10.98
C GLU A 862 -13.37 5.34 10.28
N SER A 863 -14.46 5.95 10.75
CA SER A 863 -15.01 7.19 10.20
C SER A 863 -14.01 8.35 10.30
N LEU A 864 -13.37 8.54 11.45
CA LEU A 864 -12.30 9.54 11.61
C LEU A 864 -11.14 9.30 10.63
N GLY A 865 -10.77 8.04 10.40
CA GLY A 865 -9.74 7.66 9.44
C GLY A 865 -10.11 7.97 7.98
N ARG A 866 -11.34 7.62 7.57
CA ARG A 866 -11.83 7.86 6.20
C ARG A 866 -12.04 9.35 5.90
N LEU A 867 -12.56 10.10 6.87
CA LEU A 867 -12.76 11.55 6.78
C LEU A 867 -11.48 12.36 7.00
N ASN A 868 -10.40 11.72 7.48
CA ASN A 868 -9.12 12.36 7.79
C ASN A 868 -9.22 13.44 8.90
N LEU A 869 -9.94 13.15 9.99
CA LEU A 869 -10.24 14.09 11.09
C LEU A 869 -9.80 13.56 12.46
N GLU A 870 -9.43 14.46 13.38
CA GLU A 870 -9.21 14.10 14.80
C GLU A 870 -10.53 14.02 15.58
N THR A 871 -11.48 14.88 15.22
CA THR A 871 -12.75 15.08 15.93
C THR A 871 -13.90 15.20 14.94
N LEU A 872 -14.97 14.40 15.13
CA LEU A 872 -16.27 14.65 14.51
C LEU A 872 -17.03 15.72 15.30
N ASP A 873 -17.87 16.50 14.63
CA ASP A 873 -18.75 17.44 15.34
C ASP A 873 -19.91 16.68 15.99
N GLY A 874 -20.56 15.79 15.22
CA GLY A 874 -21.65 14.94 15.70
C GLY A 874 -21.46 13.46 15.36
N PHE A 875 -21.91 12.58 16.25
CA PHE A 875 -21.98 11.14 15.99
C PHE A 875 -23.34 10.56 16.40
N LEU A 876 -24.13 10.11 15.40
CA LEU A 876 -25.54 9.78 15.59
C LEU A 876 -25.75 8.26 15.56
N LEU A 877 -26.53 7.75 16.49
CA LEU A 877 -27.05 6.38 16.41
C LEU A 877 -28.12 6.32 15.33
N GLN A 878 -27.90 5.49 14.32
CA GLN A 878 -28.79 5.34 13.18
C GLN A 878 -29.74 4.14 13.36
N ASP A 879 -31.01 4.34 12.99
CA ASP A 879 -32.09 3.34 12.88
C ASP A 879 -32.22 2.40 14.11
N PRO A 880 -32.19 2.92 15.36
CA PRO A 880 -32.20 2.10 16.57
C PRO A 880 -33.45 1.21 16.73
N GLU A 881 -34.55 1.55 16.06
CA GLU A 881 -35.78 0.75 16.01
C GLU A 881 -35.57 -0.65 15.40
N LEU A 882 -34.52 -0.84 14.58
CA LEU A 882 -34.19 -2.16 14.03
C LEU A 882 -33.86 -3.17 15.14
N TYR A 883 -33.26 -2.71 16.24
CA TYR A 883 -33.00 -3.54 17.41
C TYR A 883 -34.29 -3.96 18.12
N LEU A 884 -35.27 -3.06 18.22
CA LEU A 884 -36.59 -3.36 18.81
C LEU A 884 -37.37 -4.34 17.94
N LEU A 885 -37.38 -4.09 16.63
CA LEU A 885 -38.08 -4.92 15.65
C LEU A 885 -37.57 -6.35 15.67
N ASP A 886 -36.24 -6.54 15.73
CA ASP A 886 -35.63 -7.87 15.85
C ASP A 886 -35.98 -8.57 17.17
N ALA A 887 -35.98 -7.85 18.29
CA ALA A 887 -36.37 -8.44 19.56
C ALA A 887 -37.83 -8.93 19.53
N ILE A 888 -38.73 -8.15 18.93
CA ILE A 888 -40.15 -8.48 18.81
C ILE A 888 -40.37 -9.64 17.83
N ASP A 889 -39.72 -9.61 16.65
CA ASP A 889 -39.79 -10.68 15.64
C ASP A 889 -39.27 -12.02 16.21
N ASN A 890 -38.31 -11.97 17.13
CA ASN A 890 -37.80 -13.14 17.86
C ASN A 890 -38.64 -13.51 19.12
N GLY A 891 -39.87 -13.00 19.22
CA GLY A 891 -40.86 -13.40 20.23
C GLY A 891 -40.72 -12.74 21.61
N ARG A 892 -39.93 -11.66 21.74
CA ARG A 892 -39.87 -10.90 22.99
C ARG A 892 -41.11 -10.02 23.13
N ASP A 893 -41.64 -9.97 24.35
CA ASP A 893 -42.72 -9.03 24.69
C ASP A 893 -42.30 -7.57 24.38
N PRO A 894 -43.14 -6.77 23.67
CA PRO A 894 -42.80 -5.42 23.25
C PRO A 894 -42.39 -4.48 24.39
N GLU A 895 -43.06 -4.52 25.53
CA GLU A 895 -42.72 -3.64 26.67
C GLU A 895 -41.42 -4.06 27.36
N ALA A 896 -41.19 -5.38 27.47
CA ALA A 896 -39.91 -5.90 27.93
C ALA A 896 -38.76 -5.56 26.96
N ALA A 897 -39.02 -5.56 25.64
CA ALA A 897 -38.06 -5.16 24.62
C ALA A 897 -37.73 -3.67 24.71
N LYS A 898 -38.74 -2.78 24.79
CA LYS A 898 -38.57 -1.34 25.01
C LYS A 898 -37.78 -1.05 26.30
N THR A 899 -38.11 -1.70 27.40
CA THR A 899 -37.39 -1.53 28.67
C THR A 899 -35.90 -1.90 28.56
N ALA A 900 -35.59 -3.01 27.88
CA ALA A 900 -34.21 -3.42 27.66
C ALA A 900 -33.46 -2.48 26.71
N PHE A 901 -34.14 -1.98 25.69
CA PHE A 901 -33.62 -1.01 24.73
C PHE A 901 -33.19 0.30 25.40
N TYR A 902 -34.05 0.95 26.17
CA TYR A 902 -33.67 2.20 26.86
C TYR A 902 -32.55 1.98 27.89
N LYS A 903 -32.52 0.82 28.55
CA LYS A 903 -31.40 0.47 29.45
C LYS A 903 -30.08 0.33 28.68
N GLN A 904 -30.12 -0.20 27.46
CA GLN A 904 -28.94 -0.31 26.61
C GLN A 904 -28.52 1.08 26.07
N LEU A 905 -29.47 1.96 25.74
CA LEU A 905 -29.18 3.34 25.35
C LEU A 905 -28.41 4.10 26.43
N VAL A 906 -28.76 3.96 27.72
CA VAL A 906 -27.99 4.58 28.82
C VAL A 906 -26.52 4.14 28.78
N ARG A 907 -26.26 2.86 28.53
CA ARG A 907 -24.87 2.33 28.44
C ARG A 907 -24.12 2.87 27.23
N LEU A 908 -24.81 2.93 26.09
CA LEU A 908 -24.25 3.44 24.83
C LEU A 908 -23.95 4.94 24.92
N PHE A 909 -24.88 5.73 25.44
CA PHE A 909 -24.70 7.17 25.69
C PHE A 909 -23.58 7.43 26.69
N GLY A 910 -23.48 6.61 27.76
CA GLY A 910 -22.34 6.70 28.68
C GLY A 910 -21.00 6.43 27.99
N ALA A 911 -20.98 5.67 26.89
CA ALA A 911 -19.79 5.50 26.06
C ALA A 911 -19.54 6.69 25.14
N LEU A 912 -20.57 7.25 24.52
CA LEU A 912 -20.46 8.48 23.71
C LEU A 912 -19.96 9.66 24.54
N GLU A 913 -20.41 9.82 25.79
CA GLU A 913 -19.90 10.84 26.71
C GLU A 913 -18.40 10.68 26.99
N ARG A 914 -17.89 9.44 27.03
CA ARG A 914 -16.44 9.20 27.12
C ARG A 914 -15.70 9.62 25.86
N GLU A 915 -16.28 9.38 24.68
CA GLU A 915 -15.70 9.81 23.40
C GLU A 915 -15.72 11.35 23.28
N VAL A 916 -16.74 12.03 23.83
CA VAL A 916 -16.77 13.50 23.97
C VAL A 916 -15.66 13.98 24.90
N ALA A 917 -15.52 13.38 26.08
CA ALA A 917 -14.48 13.73 27.05
C ALA A 917 -13.06 13.52 26.50
N GLN A 918 -12.89 12.56 25.59
CA GLN A 918 -11.64 12.32 24.85
C GLN A 918 -11.44 13.28 23.65
N GLY A 919 -12.41 14.14 23.36
CA GLY A 919 -12.35 15.09 22.25
C GLY A 919 -12.49 14.43 20.87
N ARG A 920 -12.97 13.19 20.78
CA ARG A 920 -13.15 12.48 19.50
C ARG A 920 -14.45 12.83 18.79
N ILE A 921 -15.46 13.26 19.55
CA ILE A 921 -16.73 13.79 19.04
C ILE A 921 -17.11 15.07 19.80
N GLY A 922 -17.89 15.95 19.19
CA GLY A 922 -18.36 17.18 19.83
C GLY A 922 -19.70 17.03 20.57
N PHE A 923 -20.64 16.36 19.93
CA PHE A 923 -21.94 16.00 20.46
C PHE A 923 -22.40 14.66 19.86
N TYR A 924 -23.50 14.12 20.37
CA TYR A 924 -24.13 12.93 19.81
C TYR A 924 -25.64 13.11 19.68
N GLY A 925 -26.28 12.15 19.00
CA GLY A 925 -27.68 12.22 18.64
C GLY A 925 -28.25 10.89 18.19
N VAL A 926 -29.50 10.92 17.70
CA VAL A 926 -30.19 9.75 17.15
C VAL A 926 -30.90 10.14 15.86
N ALA A 927 -30.68 9.34 14.82
CA ALA A 927 -31.42 9.35 13.56
C ALA A 927 -32.38 8.17 13.57
N SER A 928 -33.69 8.42 13.53
CA SER A 928 -34.70 7.35 13.63
C SER A 928 -35.95 7.69 12.84
N GLU A 929 -36.55 6.69 12.21
CA GLU A 929 -37.86 6.82 11.58
C GLU A 929 -38.99 6.63 12.59
N ALA A 930 -38.71 6.01 13.73
CA ALA A 930 -39.68 5.73 14.77
C ALA A 930 -40.14 6.96 15.56
N TRP A 931 -39.52 8.13 15.35
CA TRP A 931 -39.91 9.38 16.00
C TRP A 931 -41.36 9.78 15.74
N VAL A 932 -41.87 9.48 14.55
CA VAL A 932 -43.21 9.93 14.10
C VAL A 932 -44.27 8.85 14.25
N ARG A 933 -43.96 7.74 14.93
CA ARG A 933 -44.89 6.63 15.18
C ARG A 933 -45.73 6.92 16.43
N PRO A 934 -47.02 6.54 16.44
CA PRO A 934 -47.85 6.70 17.62
C PRO A 934 -47.30 5.84 18.77
N PRO A 935 -47.46 6.23 20.06
CA PRO A 935 -46.94 5.47 21.20
C PRO A 935 -47.44 4.02 21.30
N SER A 936 -48.58 3.72 20.66
CA SER A 936 -49.16 2.38 20.55
C SER A 936 -48.41 1.44 19.62
N ASP A 937 -47.53 1.95 18.75
CA ASP A 937 -46.69 1.13 17.88
C ASP A 937 -45.61 0.40 18.70
N ALA A 938 -45.43 -0.88 18.42
CA ALA A 938 -44.49 -1.75 19.13
C ALA A 938 -43.03 -1.31 18.96
N ILE A 939 -42.70 -0.62 17.86
CA ILE A 939 -41.36 -0.10 17.59
C ILE A 939 -41.24 1.42 17.73
N ALA A 940 -42.27 2.10 18.26
CA ALA A 940 -42.17 3.53 18.58
C ALA A 940 -41.06 3.82 19.60
N ILE A 941 -40.33 4.91 19.37
CA ILE A 941 -39.28 5.42 20.26
C ILE A 941 -39.72 6.80 20.76
N ASP A 942 -39.77 6.94 22.08
CA ASP A 942 -40.18 8.16 22.76
C ASP A 942 -38.95 9.04 23.01
N LEU A 943 -38.97 10.26 22.45
CA LEU A 943 -37.85 11.21 22.55
C LEU A 943 -37.64 11.71 23.99
N GLY A 944 -38.69 11.80 24.80
CA GLY A 944 -38.60 12.13 26.22
C GLY A 944 -37.79 11.08 26.98
N ARG A 945 -38.06 9.79 26.76
CA ARG A 945 -37.30 8.67 27.36
C ARG A 945 -35.86 8.59 26.84
N VAL A 946 -35.61 8.96 25.58
CA VAL A 946 -34.23 9.07 25.06
C VAL A 946 -33.47 10.19 25.76
N MET A 947 -34.11 11.34 26.00
CA MET A 947 -33.53 12.43 26.78
C MET A 947 -33.25 12.02 28.23
N GLU A 948 -34.18 11.31 28.89
CA GLU A 948 -33.94 10.73 30.22
C GLU A 948 -32.73 9.78 30.22
N ALA A 949 -32.54 8.99 29.17
CA ALA A 949 -31.39 8.11 29.03
C ALA A 949 -30.07 8.90 28.87
N ALA A 950 -30.10 10.04 28.18
CA ALA A 950 -28.94 10.93 28.06
C ALA A 950 -28.60 11.59 29.40
N VAL A 951 -29.61 12.10 30.12
CA VAL A 951 -29.43 12.65 31.48
C VAL A 951 -28.91 11.59 32.44
N ALA A 952 -29.41 10.35 32.37
CA ALA A 952 -28.90 9.24 33.19
C ALA A 952 -27.44 8.86 32.86
N ALA A 953 -26.98 9.10 31.64
CA ALA A 953 -25.63 8.78 31.19
C ALA A 953 -24.60 9.89 31.46
N GLY A 954 -24.97 11.16 31.21
CA GLY A 954 -24.07 12.32 31.24
C GLY A 954 -24.43 13.40 32.27
N GLY A 955 -25.52 13.24 33.01
CA GLY A 955 -26.07 14.27 33.91
C GLY A 955 -26.74 15.42 33.16
N GLU A 956 -26.99 16.53 33.86
CA GLU A 956 -27.56 17.77 33.27
C GLU A 956 -26.65 18.43 32.22
N SER A 957 -25.37 18.03 32.16
CA SER A 957 -24.38 18.52 31.21
C SER A 957 -24.09 17.50 30.09
N HIS A 958 -25.06 16.64 29.76
CA HIS A 958 -24.90 15.68 28.68
C HIS A 958 -24.72 16.36 27.31
N HIS A 959 -24.18 15.64 26.33
CA HIS A 959 -23.91 16.13 24.98
C HIS A 959 -24.85 15.58 23.89
N PHE A 960 -26.01 15.03 24.29
CA PHE A 960 -27.10 14.77 23.34
C PHE A 960 -27.68 16.10 22.84
N ALA A 961 -27.54 16.38 21.54
CA ALA A 961 -27.84 17.71 20.99
C ALA A 961 -28.64 17.72 19.68
N VAL A 962 -28.62 16.63 18.91
CA VAL A 962 -29.20 16.58 17.55
C VAL A 962 -30.07 15.35 17.36
N ILE A 963 -31.20 15.53 16.68
CA ILE A 963 -32.03 14.45 16.17
C ILE A 963 -32.18 14.56 14.65
N GLU A 964 -32.30 13.41 14.00
CA GLU A 964 -32.66 13.34 12.58
C GLU A 964 -34.03 12.68 12.45
N VAL A 965 -34.95 13.36 11.77
CA VAL A 965 -36.35 12.98 11.64
C VAL A 965 -36.75 12.87 10.17
N PRO A 966 -37.62 11.93 9.77
CA PRO A 966 -38.27 11.97 8.46
C PRO A 966 -39.16 13.21 8.37
N LEU A 967 -38.84 14.11 7.43
CA LEU A 967 -39.65 15.29 7.17
C LEU A 967 -39.50 15.73 5.71
N ASN A 968 -40.58 15.62 4.92
CA ASN A 968 -40.62 16.06 3.52
C ASN A 968 -42.06 16.38 3.11
N LEU A 969 -42.30 16.54 1.80
CA LEU A 969 -43.60 16.91 1.24
C LEU A 969 -44.74 15.92 1.57
N PHE A 970 -44.44 14.63 1.73
CA PHE A 970 -45.43 13.59 2.02
C PHE A 970 -45.37 13.10 3.48
N GLU A 971 -44.25 13.31 4.17
CA GLU A 971 -44.01 12.83 5.53
C GLU A 971 -44.00 14.01 6.51
N ALA A 972 -45.19 14.45 6.93
CA ALA A 972 -45.38 15.55 7.88
C ALA A 972 -45.56 15.09 9.34
N GLY A 973 -45.32 13.80 9.63
CA GLY A 973 -45.61 13.20 10.94
C GLY A 973 -44.92 13.91 12.11
N ALA A 974 -43.69 14.39 11.92
CA ALA A 974 -42.95 15.11 12.97
C ALA A 974 -43.59 16.45 13.37
N VAL A 975 -44.45 17.02 12.50
CA VAL A 975 -45.18 18.28 12.71
C VAL A 975 -46.59 18.02 13.23
N ASN A 976 -47.23 16.92 12.81
CA ASN A 976 -48.68 16.74 12.97
C ASN A 976 -49.09 15.59 13.89
N GLU A 977 -48.20 14.63 14.16
CA GLU A 977 -48.50 13.43 14.95
C GLU A 977 -47.93 13.53 16.36
N PRO A 978 -48.76 13.62 17.41
CA PRO A 978 -48.29 13.60 18.80
C PRO A 978 -47.70 12.22 19.15
N SER A 979 -46.38 12.17 19.39
CA SER A 979 -45.63 10.92 19.60
C SER A 979 -44.73 10.92 20.84
N VAL A 980 -44.57 12.06 21.52
CA VAL A 980 -43.65 12.22 22.65
C VAL A 980 -44.42 12.53 23.93
N ASP A 981 -44.16 11.77 25.01
CA ASP A 981 -44.67 12.08 26.35
C ASP A 981 -43.75 13.11 27.04
N SER A 982 -44.28 14.31 27.30
CA SER A 982 -43.55 15.39 27.99
C SER A 982 -43.44 15.20 29.51
N GLY A 983 -44.02 14.14 30.07
CA GLY A 983 -44.01 13.82 31.50
C GLY A 983 -45.07 14.56 32.32
N ASP A 984 -45.88 15.41 31.69
CA ASP A 984 -47.04 16.11 32.26
C ASP A 984 -48.39 15.47 31.90
N GLY A 985 -48.37 14.36 31.17
CA GLY A 985 -49.55 13.59 30.77
C GLY A 985 -50.18 14.03 29.43
N ASN A 986 -49.59 14.99 28.71
CA ASN A 986 -49.97 15.35 27.35
C ASN A 986 -48.94 14.81 26.34
N LEU A 987 -49.41 14.39 25.17
CA LEU A 987 -48.55 14.05 24.04
C LEU A 987 -48.28 15.30 23.21
N GLN A 988 -47.03 15.50 22.84
CA GLN A 988 -46.57 16.54 21.92
C GLN A 988 -45.99 15.90 20.65
N THR A 989 -45.92 16.69 19.58
CA THR A 989 -45.21 16.25 18.37
C THR A 989 -43.70 16.25 18.58
N THR A 990 -42.96 15.47 17.79
CA THR A 990 -41.49 15.40 17.90
C THR A 990 -40.85 16.78 17.76
N LEU A 991 -41.32 17.60 16.81
CA LEU A 991 -40.77 18.94 16.57
C LEU A 991 -41.04 19.91 17.73
N GLU A 992 -42.27 19.93 18.26
CA GLU A 992 -42.60 20.77 19.42
C GLU A 992 -41.71 20.46 20.61
N PHE A 993 -41.55 19.17 20.94
CA PHE A 993 -40.70 18.74 22.04
C PHE A 993 -39.23 19.08 21.79
N ALA A 994 -38.73 18.82 20.58
CA ALA A 994 -37.35 19.13 20.19
C ALA A 994 -37.05 20.63 20.33
N PHE A 995 -37.95 21.51 19.88
CA PHE A 995 -37.78 22.97 20.00
C PHE A 995 -37.88 23.44 21.45
N GLN A 996 -38.80 22.87 22.25
CA GLN A 996 -38.87 23.16 23.68
C GLN A 996 -37.56 22.81 24.41
N LYS A 997 -36.91 21.72 24.00
CA LYS A 997 -35.61 21.27 24.51
C LYS A 997 -34.40 21.86 23.78
N GLN A 998 -34.62 22.73 22.79
CA GLN A 998 -33.60 23.37 21.96
C GLN A 998 -32.67 22.37 21.22
N LEU A 999 -33.18 21.20 20.85
CA LEU A 999 -32.43 20.22 20.05
C LEU A 999 -32.27 20.70 18.61
N GLY A 1000 -31.12 20.41 18.00
CA GLY A 1000 -30.92 20.58 16.57
C GLY A 1000 -31.73 19.54 15.81
N VAL A 1001 -32.52 19.96 14.81
CA VAL A 1001 -33.35 19.05 14.02
C VAL A 1001 -32.89 19.01 12.58
N LEU A 1002 -32.52 17.82 12.13
CA LEU A 1002 -32.11 17.52 10.77
C LEU A 1002 -33.20 16.68 10.07
N SER A 1003 -33.55 17.01 8.82
CA SER A 1003 -34.41 16.15 8.01
C SER A 1003 -33.58 15.06 7.33
N THR A 1004 -33.94 13.78 7.53
CA THR A 1004 -33.21 12.63 6.99
C THR A 1004 -33.39 12.48 5.47
N ARG A 1005 -34.53 12.84 4.90
CA ARG A 1005 -34.84 12.57 3.48
C ARG A 1005 -35.78 13.59 2.85
N PRO A 1006 -35.34 14.85 2.73
CA PRO A 1006 -36.13 15.89 2.08
C PRO A 1006 -36.38 15.60 0.59
N LEU A 1007 -35.54 14.77 -0.05
CA LEU A 1007 -35.64 14.43 -1.47
C LEU A 1007 -36.17 13.03 -1.74
N ASP A 1008 -36.51 12.25 -0.72
CA ASP A 1008 -37.04 10.89 -0.84
C ASP A 1008 -38.17 10.68 0.17
N ALA A 1009 -39.36 10.32 -0.29
CA ALA A 1009 -40.51 10.02 0.55
C ALA A 1009 -40.80 8.52 0.61
N ALA A 1010 -41.15 8.01 1.79
CA ALA A 1010 -41.74 6.67 1.92
C ALA A 1010 -43.27 6.77 1.97
N LEU A 1011 -43.93 6.04 1.07
CA LEU A 1011 -45.38 5.83 1.06
C LEU A 1011 -45.67 4.37 1.45
N GLN A 1012 -46.92 4.04 1.79
CA GLN A 1012 -47.29 2.73 2.38
C GLN A 1012 -46.80 1.50 1.57
N HIS A 1013 -46.66 1.62 0.24
CA HIS A 1013 -46.26 0.53 -0.65
C HIS A 1013 -45.13 0.87 -1.63
N SER A 1014 -44.51 2.05 -1.54
CA SER A 1014 -43.46 2.48 -2.48
C SER A 1014 -42.59 3.61 -1.93
N ARG A 1015 -41.40 3.82 -2.52
CA ARG A 1015 -40.58 5.02 -2.28
C ARG A 1015 -40.71 5.96 -3.46
N VAL A 1016 -40.93 7.24 -3.20
CA VAL A 1016 -41.06 8.28 -4.24
C VAL A 1016 -39.92 9.27 -4.10
N ARG A 1017 -39.20 9.50 -5.19
CA ARG A 1017 -38.13 10.49 -5.22
C ARG A 1017 -38.68 11.86 -5.58
N LEU A 1018 -38.38 12.86 -4.75
CA LEU A 1018 -38.82 14.25 -4.88
C LEU A 1018 -37.78 15.08 -5.63
N VAL A 1019 -37.26 14.54 -6.73
CA VAL A 1019 -36.21 15.19 -7.52
C VAL A 1019 -36.67 15.36 -8.96
N GLN A 1020 -36.52 16.57 -9.50
CA GLN A 1020 -36.78 16.84 -10.90
C GLN A 1020 -35.80 16.03 -11.77
N PRO A 1021 -36.29 15.11 -12.63
CA PRO A 1021 -35.43 14.40 -13.57
C PRO A 1021 -34.89 15.39 -14.62
N ALA A 1022 -33.70 15.12 -15.14
CA ALA A 1022 -33.14 15.96 -16.20
C ALA A 1022 -33.59 15.47 -17.57
N ALA A 1023 -34.07 16.39 -18.40
CA ALA A 1023 -34.42 16.13 -19.78
C ALA A 1023 -33.22 15.55 -20.54
N SER A 1024 -33.34 14.31 -21.01
CA SER A 1024 -32.37 13.71 -21.93
C SER A 1024 -32.74 14.13 -23.35
N SER A 1025 -31.95 15.04 -23.93
CA SER A 1025 -32.22 15.59 -25.26
C SER A 1025 -31.72 14.72 -26.43
N HIS A 1026 -30.97 13.63 -26.16
CA HIS A 1026 -30.23 12.88 -27.19
C HIS A 1026 -30.19 11.35 -26.96
N ALA A 1027 -31.22 10.75 -26.34
CA ALA A 1027 -31.24 9.31 -26.15
C ALA A 1027 -31.57 8.54 -27.45
N PRO A 1028 -30.91 7.41 -27.73
CA PRO A 1028 -31.29 6.53 -28.84
C PRO A 1028 -32.64 5.86 -28.58
N GLU A 1029 -33.33 5.46 -29.65
CA GLU A 1029 -34.62 4.77 -29.54
C GLU A 1029 -34.42 3.34 -29.04
N LEU A 1030 -35.11 2.96 -27.95
CA LEU A 1030 -34.91 1.68 -27.26
C LEU A 1030 -35.05 0.47 -28.21
N LEU A 1031 -36.12 0.42 -28.98
CA LEU A 1031 -36.36 -0.68 -29.92
C LEU A 1031 -35.24 -0.77 -30.98
N ALA A 1032 -34.75 0.36 -31.47
CA ALA A 1032 -33.65 0.38 -32.44
C ALA A 1032 -32.33 -0.08 -31.81
N SER A 1033 -32.02 0.34 -30.59
CA SER A 1033 -30.84 -0.13 -29.85
C SER A 1033 -30.91 -1.63 -29.57
N CYS A 1034 -32.06 -2.14 -29.10
CA CYS A 1034 -32.23 -3.57 -28.84
C CYS A 1034 -32.09 -4.41 -30.11
N GLN A 1035 -32.56 -3.94 -31.28
CA GLN A 1035 -32.34 -4.62 -32.56
C GLN A 1035 -30.87 -4.71 -32.97
N VAL A 1036 -30.03 -3.73 -32.60
CA VAL A 1036 -28.58 -3.79 -32.85
C VAL A 1036 -27.93 -4.81 -31.91
N LEU A 1037 -28.31 -4.80 -30.64
CA LEU A 1037 -27.82 -5.74 -29.64
C LEU A 1037 -28.20 -7.19 -30.03
N GLU A 1038 -29.46 -7.44 -30.38
CA GLU A 1038 -29.96 -8.76 -30.80
C GLU A 1038 -29.18 -9.33 -31.99
N LYS A 1039 -28.80 -8.50 -32.97
CA LYS A 1039 -27.97 -8.93 -34.11
C LYS A 1039 -26.57 -9.36 -33.68
N LEU A 1040 -25.98 -8.69 -32.70
CA LEU A 1040 -24.66 -9.06 -32.16
C LEU A 1040 -24.75 -10.35 -31.33
N GLU A 1041 -25.82 -10.51 -30.54
CA GLU A 1041 -26.10 -11.72 -29.76
C GLU A 1041 -26.28 -12.93 -30.69
N ALA A 1042 -27.08 -12.81 -31.75
CA ALA A 1042 -27.22 -13.84 -32.78
C ALA A 1042 -25.89 -14.13 -33.51
N GLN A 1043 -25.11 -13.09 -33.84
CA GLN A 1043 -23.78 -13.27 -34.44
C GLN A 1043 -22.83 -14.05 -33.51
N PHE A 1044 -22.89 -13.78 -32.19
CA PHE A 1044 -22.11 -14.51 -31.21
C PHE A 1044 -22.50 -15.99 -31.21
N GLU A 1045 -23.79 -16.29 -31.09
CA GLU A 1045 -24.32 -17.64 -31.02
C GLU A 1045 -23.99 -18.46 -32.29
N GLU A 1046 -24.22 -17.89 -33.47
CA GLU A 1046 -24.08 -18.60 -34.75
C GLU A 1046 -22.64 -18.74 -35.23
N LYS A 1047 -21.77 -17.75 -34.96
CA LYS A 1047 -20.45 -17.66 -35.61
C LYS A 1047 -19.29 -17.64 -34.63
N LEU A 1048 -19.41 -16.92 -33.52
CA LEU A 1048 -18.28 -16.68 -32.63
C LEU A 1048 -18.13 -17.77 -31.57
N SER A 1049 -19.24 -18.24 -31.00
CA SER A 1049 -19.26 -19.30 -29.99
C SER A 1049 -18.56 -20.58 -30.48
N PRO A 1050 -18.83 -21.11 -31.71
CA PRO A 1050 -18.17 -22.33 -32.17
C PRO A 1050 -16.64 -22.15 -32.36
N GLN A 1051 -16.21 -20.95 -32.78
CA GLN A 1051 -14.79 -20.62 -32.95
C GLN A 1051 -14.07 -20.47 -31.61
N LEU A 1052 -14.72 -19.82 -30.65
CA LEU A 1052 -14.17 -19.62 -29.31
C LEU A 1052 -14.07 -20.95 -28.57
N THR A 1053 -15.10 -21.81 -28.62
CA THR A 1053 -15.04 -23.16 -28.04
C THR A 1053 -13.91 -23.98 -28.66
N ALA A 1054 -13.69 -23.90 -29.98
CA ALA A 1054 -12.58 -24.60 -30.63
C ALA A 1054 -11.20 -24.11 -30.20
N LEU A 1055 -11.06 -22.82 -29.83
CA LEU A 1055 -9.78 -22.21 -29.46
C LEU A 1055 -9.47 -22.27 -27.96
N SER A 1056 -10.49 -22.21 -27.09
CA SER A 1056 -10.31 -22.18 -25.63
C SER A 1056 -10.78 -23.45 -24.91
N GLY A 1057 -11.53 -24.33 -25.57
CA GLY A 1057 -12.17 -25.48 -24.93
C GLY A 1057 -13.33 -25.11 -23.98
N PHE A 1058 -13.75 -23.85 -23.97
CA PHE A 1058 -14.83 -23.36 -23.11
C PHE A 1058 -16.20 -23.70 -23.72
N GLU A 1059 -17.04 -24.39 -22.95
CA GLU A 1059 -18.42 -24.73 -23.33
C GLU A 1059 -19.41 -23.65 -22.89
N PHE A 1060 -20.35 -23.32 -23.78
CA PHE A 1060 -21.38 -22.31 -23.56
C PHE A 1060 -22.71 -22.98 -23.17
N ASP A 1061 -23.46 -22.36 -22.27
CA ASP A 1061 -24.85 -22.73 -21.97
C ASP A 1061 -25.80 -22.07 -22.98
N PRO A 1062 -26.50 -22.81 -23.86
CA PRO A 1062 -27.34 -22.24 -24.92
C PRO A 1062 -28.58 -21.49 -24.40
N GLU A 1063 -29.03 -21.74 -23.19
CA GLU A 1063 -30.30 -21.19 -22.69
C GLU A 1063 -30.14 -19.83 -21.99
N THR A 1064 -28.92 -19.40 -21.64
CA THR A 1064 -28.68 -18.23 -20.78
C THR A 1064 -27.59 -17.27 -21.26
N LEU A 1065 -26.95 -17.53 -22.41
CA LEU A 1065 -25.77 -16.78 -22.82
C LEU A 1065 -26.10 -15.49 -23.57
N LEU A 1066 -25.71 -14.33 -23.02
CA LEU A 1066 -25.72 -13.04 -23.72
C LEU A 1066 -27.03 -12.77 -24.48
N ARG A 1067 -28.19 -12.98 -23.84
CA ARG A 1067 -29.52 -12.71 -24.42
C ARG A 1067 -30.21 -11.57 -23.68
N TYR A 1068 -29.63 -10.37 -23.76
CA TYR A 1068 -30.13 -9.20 -23.04
C TYR A 1068 -31.08 -8.36 -23.90
N ALA A 1069 -31.02 -8.45 -25.23
CA ALA A 1069 -31.89 -7.65 -26.10
C ALA A 1069 -33.41 -7.86 -25.86
N PRO A 1070 -33.95 -9.09 -25.78
CA PRO A 1070 -35.38 -9.29 -25.50
C PRO A 1070 -35.76 -8.88 -24.07
N GLU A 1071 -34.88 -9.15 -23.10
CA GLU A 1071 -35.07 -8.73 -21.71
C GLU A 1071 -35.15 -7.20 -21.60
N PHE A 1072 -34.25 -6.46 -22.25
CA PHE A 1072 -34.24 -5.00 -22.24
C PHE A 1072 -35.42 -4.39 -22.99
N ALA A 1073 -35.90 -5.02 -24.08
CA ALA A 1073 -37.10 -4.56 -24.76
C ALA A 1073 -38.35 -4.68 -23.86
N GLN A 1074 -38.53 -5.83 -23.20
CA GLN A 1074 -39.62 -6.06 -22.25
C GLN A 1074 -39.52 -5.14 -21.04
N LEU A 1075 -38.31 -4.97 -20.49
CA LEU A 1075 -38.07 -4.11 -19.33
C LEU A 1075 -38.50 -2.67 -19.61
N GLY A 1076 -38.35 -2.19 -20.85
CA GLY A 1076 -38.82 -0.86 -21.26
C GLY A 1076 -40.30 -0.60 -20.98
N ASP A 1077 -41.15 -1.61 -21.09
CA ASP A 1077 -42.59 -1.53 -20.82
C ASP A 1077 -42.93 -1.71 -19.32
N GLU A 1078 -42.06 -2.38 -18.57
CA GLU A 1078 -42.20 -2.68 -17.13
C GLU A 1078 -41.60 -1.59 -16.23
N LEU A 1079 -40.82 -0.67 -16.79
CA LEU A 1079 -40.21 0.41 -16.04
C LEU A 1079 -41.27 1.33 -15.44
N GLU A 1080 -41.16 1.54 -14.12
CA GLU A 1080 -42.12 2.36 -13.38
C GLU A 1080 -41.59 3.76 -13.08
N SER A 1081 -40.27 3.91 -12.96
CA SER A 1081 -39.62 5.18 -12.67
C SER A 1081 -38.11 5.10 -12.95
N LEU A 1082 -37.44 6.26 -12.94
CA LEU A 1082 -35.98 6.37 -12.98
C LEU A 1082 -35.32 5.67 -11.78
N GLU A 1083 -35.97 5.65 -10.62
CA GLU A 1083 -35.48 4.96 -9.42
C GLU A 1083 -35.52 3.45 -9.61
N HIS A 1084 -36.65 2.93 -10.11
CA HIS A 1084 -36.78 1.52 -10.46
C HIS A 1084 -35.68 1.11 -11.46
N TRP A 1085 -35.37 1.95 -12.44
CA TRP A 1085 -34.26 1.73 -13.37
C TRP A 1085 -32.88 1.73 -12.69
N GLU A 1086 -32.57 2.72 -11.87
CA GLU A 1086 -31.26 2.81 -11.19
C GLU A 1086 -31.01 1.59 -10.28
N GLU A 1087 -32.04 1.11 -9.58
CA GLU A 1087 -31.98 -0.09 -8.74
C GLU A 1087 -31.78 -1.36 -9.57
N LEU A 1088 -32.60 -1.57 -10.60
CA LEU A 1088 -32.43 -2.67 -11.55
C LEU A 1088 -31.04 -2.68 -12.18
N GLN A 1089 -30.57 -1.52 -12.64
CA GLN A 1089 -29.26 -1.39 -13.27
C GLN A 1089 -28.14 -1.72 -12.28
N GLY A 1090 -28.18 -1.14 -11.08
CA GLY A 1090 -27.10 -1.23 -10.10
C GLY A 1090 -27.02 -2.59 -9.39
N GLU A 1091 -28.16 -3.16 -9.03
CA GLU A 1091 -28.22 -4.36 -8.18
C GLU A 1091 -28.32 -5.66 -8.98
N ILE A 1092 -28.94 -5.62 -10.16
CA ILE A 1092 -29.26 -6.82 -10.95
C ILE A 1092 -28.45 -6.86 -12.25
N LEU A 1093 -28.57 -5.83 -13.09
CA LEU A 1093 -28.05 -5.89 -14.46
C LEU A 1093 -26.53 -5.72 -14.53
N ALA A 1094 -25.97 -4.67 -13.93
CA ALA A 1094 -24.54 -4.37 -14.04
C ALA A 1094 -23.65 -5.47 -13.41
N PRO A 1095 -23.94 -5.99 -12.20
CA PRO A 1095 -23.15 -7.09 -11.64
C PRO A 1095 -23.21 -8.35 -12.51
N ARG A 1096 -24.39 -8.68 -13.05
CA ARG A 1096 -24.59 -9.85 -13.91
C ARG A 1096 -23.79 -9.74 -15.22
N VAL A 1097 -23.89 -8.60 -15.91
CA VAL A 1097 -23.18 -8.33 -17.16
C VAL A 1097 -21.66 -8.33 -16.92
N LEU A 1098 -21.19 -7.63 -15.88
CA LEU A 1098 -19.76 -7.51 -15.59
C LEU A 1098 -19.15 -8.85 -15.22
N ALA A 1099 -19.83 -9.65 -14.37
CA ALA A 1099 -19.36 -10.98 -14.00
C ALA A 1099 -19.24 -11.89 -15.22
N GLN A 1100 -20.17 -11.80 -16.16
CA GLN A 1100 -20.15 -12.60 -17.39
C GLN A 1100 -19.02 -12.18 -18.33
N LEU A 1101 -18.83 -10.87 -18.56
CA LEU A 1101 -17.72 -10.36 -19.37
C LEU A 1101 -16.35 -10.67 -18.76
N GLN A 1102 -16.17 -10.50 -17.44
CA GLN A 1102 -14.93 -10.83 -16.74
C GLN A 1102 -14.60 -12.32 -16.77
N ARG A 1103 -15.63 -13.18 -16.73
CA ARG A 1103 -15.46 -14.62 -16.93
C ARG A 1103 -14.92 -14.89 -18.33
N PHE A 1104 -15.52 -14.32 -19.37
CA PHE A 1104 -15.05 -14.50 -20.75
C PHE A 1104 -13.64 -13.92 -20.99
N ASP A 1105 -13.32 -12.75 -20.44
CA ASP A 1105 -11.98 -12.16 -20.53
C ASP A 1105 -10.91 -13.05 -19.87
N ARG A 1106 -11.28 -13.82 -18.85
CA ARG A 1106 -10.38 -14.77 -18.18
C ARG A 1106 -10.15 -16.02 -19.02
N GLU A 1107 -11.20 -16.54 -19.65
CA GLU A 1107 -11.20 -17.79 -20.41
C GLU A 1107 -10.64 -17.62 -21.83
N PHE A 1108 -10.85 -16.46 -22.46
CA PHE A 1108 -10.44 -16.20 -23.85
C PHE A 1108 -9.08 -15.51 -23.94
N ARG A 1109 -8.03 -16.21 -23.49
CA ARG A 1109 -6.62 -15.77 -23.61
C ARG A 1109 -5.96 -16.28 -24.90
N GLY A 1110 -4.84 -15.66 -25.28
CA GLY A 1110 -4.05 -16.09 -26.44
C GLY A 1110 -4.81 -15.90 -27.77
N PRO A 1111 -4.81 -16.89 -28.69
CA PRO A 1111 -5.47 -16.77 -29.99
C PRO A 1111 -6.98 -16.46 -29.92
N ALA A 1112 -7.68 -16.94 -28.88
CA ALA A 1112 -9.10 -16.65 -28.68
C ALA A 1112 -9.37 -15.15 -28.43
N SER A 1113 -8.43 -14.45 -27.76
CA SER A 1113 -8.52 -13.02 -27.46
C SER A 1113 -8.59 -12.15 -28.73
N GLN A 1114 -7.88 -12.54 -29.79
CA GLN A 1114 -7.83 -11.79 -31.05
C GLN A 1114 -9.20 -11.71 -31.76
N ILE A 1115 -10.08 -12.68 -31.51
CA ILE A 1115 -11.43 -12.75 -32.08
C ILE A 1115 -12.46 -12.19 -31.10
N TRP A 1116 -12.27 -12.45 -29.81
CA TRP A 1116 -13.15 -11.98 -28.73
C TRP A 1116 -13.13 -10.46 -28.57
N GLU A 1117 -11.96 -9.84 -28.45
CA GLU A 1117 -11.85 -8.42 -28.05
C GLU A 1117 -12.51 -7.45 -29.04
N PRO A 1118 -12.35 -7.59 -30.38
CA PRO A 1118 -13.01 -6.70 -31.33
C PRO A 1118 -14.53 -6.85 -31.35
N TRP A 1119 -15.06 -8.04 -31.10
CA TRP A 1119 -16.51 -8.26 -31.00
C TRP A 1119 -17.05 -7.71 -29.67
N ARG A 1120 -16.35 -7.98 -28.56
CA ARG A 1120 -16.66 -7.48 -27.21
C ARG A 1120 -16.80 -5.96 -27.20
N GLN A 1121 -15.89 -5.22 -27.84
CA GLN A 1121 -15.98 -3.76 -27.92
C GLN A 1121 -17.28 -3.29 -28.60
N LYS A 1122 -17.71 -3.95 -29.68
CA LYS A 1122 -18.98 -3.63 -30.36
C LYS A 1122 -20.19 -4.01 -29.52
N TYR A 1123 -20.13 -5.16 -28.85
CA TYR A 1123 -21.17 -5.65 -27.96
C TYR A 1123 -21.39 -4.71 -26.78
N VAL A 1124 -20.32 -4.31 -26.08
CA VAL A 1124 -20.38 -3.36 -24.97
C VAL A 1124 -20.95 -2.02 -25.43
N GLY A 1125 -20.58 -1.53 -26.61
CA GLY A 1125 -21.15 -0.30 -27.17
C GLY A 1125 -22.65 -0.39 -27.47
N ALA A 1126 -23.12 -1.54 -28.00
CA ALA A 1126 -24.56 -1.76 -28.22
C ALA A 1126 -25.34 -1.93 -26.91
N LEU A 1127 -24.75 -2.61 -25.93
CA LEU A 1127 -25.32 -2.79 -24.60
C LEU A 1127 -25.48 -1.44 -23.89
N ASP A 1128 -24.44 -0.60 -23.91
CA ASP A 1128 -24.48 0.78 -23.37
C ASP A 1128 -25.57 1.64 -24.04
N ALA A 1129 -25.76 1.50 -25.36
CA ALA A 1129 -26.84 2.20 -26.07
C ALA A 1129 -28.25 1.75 -25.62
N CYS A 1130 -28.46 0.45 -25.35
CA CYS A 1130 -29.71 -0.05 -24.78
C CYS A 1130 -29.94 0.46 -23.35
N LEU A 1131 -28.92 0.38 -22.49
CA LEU A 1131 -28.99 0.89 -21.11
C LEU A 1131 -29.30 2.41 -21.10
N THR A 1132 -28.68 3.17 -22.00
CA THR A 1132 -28.93 4.61 -22.16
C THR A 1132 -30.37 4.88 -22.62
N ALA A 1133 -30.92 4.09 -23.54
CA ALA A 1133 -32.29 4.21 -23.99
C ALA A 1133 -33.31 3.88 -22.89
N LEU A 1134 -33.06 2.83 -22.10
CA LEU A 1134 -33.87 2.46 -20.92
C LEU A 1134 -33.86 3.57 -19.87
N ALA A 1135 -32.69 4.13 -19.56
CA ALA A 1135 -32.58 5.27 -18.66
C ALA A 1135 -33.44 6.46 -19.15
N ALA A 1136 -33.51 6.70 -20.46
CA ALA A 1136 -34.32 7.76 -21.04
C ALA A 1136 -35.84 7.47 -21.04
N VAL A 1137 -36.25 6.21 -21.17
CA VAL A 1137 -37.65 5.80 -20.93
C VAL A 1137 -38.00 6.07 -19.47
N ALA A 1138 -37.20 5.57 -18.54
CA ALA A 1138 -37.40 5.74 -17.10
C ALA A 1138 -37.46 7.22 -16.69
N THR A 1139 -36.57 8.04 -17.26
CA THR A 1139 -36.53 9.49 -17.06
C THR A 1139 -37.85 10.15 -17.48
N ARG A 1140 -38.39 9.82 -18.66
CA ARG A 1140 -39.67 10.38 -19.14
C ARG A 1140 -40.85 10.00 -18.23
N ILE A 1141 -40.85 8.79 -17.71
CA ILE A 1141 -41.89 8.33 -16.77
C ILE A 1141 -41.81 9.15 -15.47
N SER A 1142 -40.62 9.29 -14.89
CA SER A 1142 -40.41 10.13 -13.70
C SER A 1142 -40.69 11.60 -13.95
N GLU A 1143 -40.45 12.14 -15.16
CA GLU A 1143 -40.77 13.53 -15.52
C GLU A 1143 -42.28 13.78 -15.48
N GLN A 1144 -43.06 12.86 -16.05
CA GLN A 1144 -44.53 12.93 -16.02
C GLN A 1144 -45.08 12.85 -14.60
N ARG A 1145 -44.53 11.95 -13.76
CA ARG A 1145 -44.89 11.85 -12.34
C ARG A 1145 -44.51 13.13 -11.58
N SER A 1146 -43.32 13.66 -11.81
CA SER A 1146 -42.85 14.89 -11.16
C SER A 1146 -43.73 16.09 -11.50
N GLN A 1147 -44.12 16.23 -12.77
CA GLN A 1147 -45.00 17.31 -13.20
C GLN A 1147 -46.39 17.21 -12.56
N LYS A 1148 -46.96 16.00 -12.41
CA LYS A 1148 -48.24 15.81 -11.70
C LYS A 1148 -48.17 16.26 -10.24
N ILE A 1149 -47.06 15.97 -9.55
CA ILE A 1149 -46.85 16.41 -8.16
C ILE A 1149 -46.77 17.94 -8.11
N VAL A 1150 -45.93 18.56 -8.95
CA VAL A 1150 -45.80 20.03 -9.00
C VAL A 1150 -47.14 20.70 -9.32
N ASP A 1151 -47.89 20.19 -10.30
CA ASP A 1151 -49.20 20.73 -10.70
C ASP A 1151 -50.24 20.62 -9.57
N ALA A 1152 -50.18 19.56 -8.75
CA ALA A 1152 -51.07 19.37 -7.60
C ALA A 1152 -50.83 20.43 -6.51
N PHE A 1153 -49.57 20.81 -6.27
CA PHE A 1153 -49.18 21.81 -5.28
C PHE A 1153 -49.18 23.25 -5.84
N ALA A 1154 -49.10 23.47 -7.16
CA ALA A 1154 -49.08 24.80 -7.77
C ALA A 1154 -50.27 25.70 -7.40
N ARG A 1155 -51.40 25.12 -6.97
CA ARG A 1155 -52.58 25.89 -6.53
C ARG A 1155 -52.51 26.39 -5.09
N THR A 1156 -51.68 25.77 -4.26
CA THR A 1156 -51.50 26.10 -2.85
C THR A 1156 -50.23 26.91 -2.60
N LEU A 1157 -49.38 27.07 -3.62
CA LEU A 1157 -48.17 27.88 -3.57
C LEU A 1157 -48.45 29.36 -3.89
N PRO A 1158 -47.67 30.30 -3.31
CA PRO A 1158 -47.70 31.72 -3.70
C PRO A 1158 -47.30 31.94 -5.17
N ASP A 1159 -47.53 33.15 -5.72
CA ASP A 1159 -47.35 33.43 -7.16
C ASP A 1159 -45.91 33.20 -7.67
N ASP A 1160 -44.90 33.37 -6.83
CA ASP A 1160 -43.48 33.06 -7.11
C ASP A 1160 -43.15 31.55 -7.01
N GLY A 1161 -43.98 30.79 -6.30
CA GLY A 1161 -43.91 29.33 -6.14
C GLY A 1161 -44.47 28.54 -7.33
N ARG A 1162 -45.24 29.16 -8.22
CA ARG A 1162 -45.86 28.47 -9.39
C ARG A 1162 -44.89 28.06 -10.50
N ARG A 1163 -43.60 28.41 -10.40
CA ARG A 1163 -42.56 28.10 -11.41
C ARG A 1163 -41.39 27.26 -10.86
N VAL A 1164 -41.54 26.67 -9.68
CA VAL A 1164 -40.48 25.87 -9.04
C VAL A 1164 -40.46 24.45 -9.56
N SER A 1165 -39.28 23.85 -9.62
CA SER A 1165 -39.10 22.42 -9.86
C SER A 1165 -39.54 21.58 -8.66
N LEU A 1166 -39.79 20.28 -8.86
CA LEU A 1166 -40.10 19.36 -7.75
C LEU A 1166 -39.02 19.37 -6.67
N THR A 1167 -37.74 19.43 -7.08
CA THR A 1167 -36.59 19.51 -6.15
C THR A 1167 -36.64 20.77 -5.30
N GLU A 1168 -36.88 21.93 -5.90
CA GLU A 1168 -36.99 23.18 -5.15
C GLU A 1168 -38.18 23.15 -4.18
N LEU A 1169 -39.33 22.61 -4.60
CA LEU A 1169 -40.53 22.48 -3.78
C LEU A 1169 -40.28 21.60 -2.54
N ALA A 1170 -39.63 20.44 -2.73
CA ALA A 1170 -39.33 19.50 -1.66
C ALA A 1170 -38.33 20.06 -0.63
N ILE A 1171 -37.32 20.80 -1.10
CA ILE A 1171 -36.38 21.51 -0.20
C ILE A 1171 -37.12 22.64 0.51
N TRP A 1172 -37.94 23.41 -0.21
CA TRP A 1172 -38.66 24.56 0.34
C TRP A 1172 -39.66 24.14 1.42
N SER A 1173 -40.36 23.00 1.25
CA SER A 1173 -41.28 22.50 2.28
C SER A 1173 -40.55 22.16 3.59
N ALA A 1174 -39.41 21.48 3.52
CA ALA A 1174 -38.59 21.18 4.70
C ALA A 1174 -38.04 22.47 5.36
N LEU A 1175 -37.62 23.46 4.55
CA LEU A 1175 -37.15 24.76 5.04
C LEU A 1175 -38.26 25.68 5.54
N SER A 1176 -39.53 25.34 5.34
CA SER A 1176 -40.64 26.15 5.88
C SER A 1176 -40.92 25.83 7.35
N CYS A 1177 -40.38 24.72 7.87
CA CYS A 1177 -40.35 24.43 9.30
C CYS A 1177 -39.18 25.21 9.94
N GLU A 1178 -39.52 26.26 10.70
CA GLU A 1178 -38.54 27.04 11.45
C GLU A 1178 -37.71 26.13 12.37
N GLY A 1179 -36.40 26.34 12.45
CA GLY A 1179 -35.50 25.51 13.27
C GLY A 1179 -35.08 24.16 12.65
N VAL A 1180 -35.62 23.77 11.49
CA VAL A 1180 -35.21 22.55 10.76
C VAL A 1180 -34.12 22.86 9.73
N THR A 1181 -33.11 21.99 9.68
CA THR A 1181 -32.09 21.97 8.61
C THR A 1181 -32.28 20.74 7.72
N ALA A 1182 -32.33 20.94 6.41
CA ALA A 1182 -32.60 19.88 5.43
C ALA A 1182 -31.30 19.26 4.92
N THR A 1183 -31.02 18.00 5.26
CA THR A 1183 -29.84 17.27 4.78
C THR A 1183 -30.18 16.51 3.49
N LEU A 1184 -29.58 16.90 2.37
CA LEU A 1184 -29.91 16.31 1.06
C LEU A 1184 -29.20 14.96 0.88
N LEU A 1185 -29.69 13.90 1.53
CA LEU A 1185 -29.21 12.55 1.29
C LEU A 1185 -29.33 12.19 -0.20
N GLY A 1186 -28.28 11.64 -0.81
CA GLY A 1186 -28.32 11.24 -2.22
C GLY A 1186 -28.10 12.37 -3.21
N MET A 1187 -27.49 13.49 -2.80
CA MET A 1187 -27.14 14.61 -3.68
C MET A 1187 -26.01 14.24 -4.66
N ARG A 1188 -26.32 13.46 -5.70
CA ARG A 1188 -25.35 12.87 -6.64
C ARG A 1188 -24.99 13.74 -7.84
N ARG A 1189 -25.65 14.89 -8.02
CA ARG A 1189 -25.53 15.74 -9.22
C ARG A 1189 -25.48 17.22 -8.85
N SER A 1190 -24.66 17.99 -9.56
CA SER A 1190 -24.48 19.44 -9.38
C SER A 1190 -25.79 20.25 -9.48
N ARG A 1191 -26.76 19.78 -10.26
CA ARG A 1191 -28.09 20.42 -10.37
C ARG A 1191 -28.87 20.43 -9.05
N HIS A 1192 -28.69 19.42 -8.19
CA HIS A 1192 -29.36 19.37 -6.88
C HIS A 1192 -28.77 20.44 -5.95
N VAL A 1193 -27.45 20.66 -6.00
CA VAL A 1193 -26.79 21.78 -5.31
C VAL A 1193 -27.32 23.11 -5.82
N SER A 1194 -27.48 23.24 -7.15
CA SER A 1194 -27.99 24.47 -7.76
C SER A 1194 -29.42 24.78 -7.32
N ALA A 1195 -30.30 23.78 -7.27
CA ALA A 1195 -31.66 23.92 -6.75
C ALA A 1195 -31.66 24.31 -5.26
N ALA A 1196 -30.82 23.66 -4.44
CA ALA A 1196 -30.66 24.01 -3.03
C ALA A 1196 -30.23 25.46 -2.82
N MET A 1197 -29.26 25.94 -3.60
CA MET A 1197 -28.79 27.34 -3.56
C MET A 1197 -29.90 28.32 -3.95
N GLN A 1198 -30.70 27.99 -4.97
CA GLN A 1198 -31.84 28.81 -5.38
C GLN A 1198 -32.89 28.89 -4.27
N THR A 1199 -33.25 27.78 -3.63
CA THR A 1199 -34.20 27.77 -2.52
C THR A 1199 -33.67 28.53 -1.30
N LEU A 1200 -32.39 28.41 -0.96
CA LEU A 1200 -31.76 29.15 0.14
C LEU A 1200 -31.78 30.68 -0.03
N SER A 1201 -31.93 31.17 -1.25
CA SER A 1201 -31.99 32.61 -1.55
C SER A 1201 -33.38 33.24 -1.41
N ARG A 1202 -34.42 32.44 -1.10
CA ARG A 1202 -35.81 32.89 -0.97
C ARG A 1202 -36.14 33.26 0.49
N GLU A 1203 -36.92 34.32 0.69
CA GLU A 1203 -37.53 34.62 1.99
C GLU A 1203 -38.56 33.55 2.37
N THR A 1204 -38.38 32.89 3.52
CA THR A 1204 -39.35 31.91 4.04
C THR A 1204 -40.45 32.54 4.90
N ASN A 1205 -40.73 33.84 4.75
CA ASN A 1205 -41.71 34.58 5.56
C ASN A 1205 -43.17 34.19 5.27
N GLU A 1206 -43.44 33.43 4.22
CA GLU A 1206 -44.75 32.86 3.93
C GLU A 1206 -44.80 31.42 4.42
N SER A 1207 -45.41 31.22 5.58
CA SER A 1207 -45.51 29.92 6.22
C SER A 1207 -46.37 28.98 5.36
N LEU A 1208 -45.76 27.92 4.80
CA LEU A 1208 -46.48 26.77 4.24
C LEU A 1208 -47.19 25.93 5.30
N SER A 1209 -47.29 26.40 6.56
CA SER A 1209 -48.03 25.73 7.64
C SER A 1209 -49.52 25.55 7.36
N ASP A 1210 -50.07 26.29 6.39
CA ASP A 1210 -51.45 26.16 5.91
C ASP A 1210 -51.59 25.21 4.70
N LEU A 1211 -50.53 24.52 4.26
CA LEU A 1211 -50.67 23.47 3.25
C LEU A 1211 -51.64 22.39 3.81
N PRO A 1212 -52.75 22.10 3.12
CA PRO A 1212 -53.71 21.11 3.59
C PRO A 1212 -52.97 19.79 3.86
N GLY A 1213 -53.18 19.26 5.07
CA GLY A 1213 -52.52 18.04 5.55
C GLY A 1213 -52.48 16.96 4.47
N SER A 1214 -51.27 16.44 4.25
CA SER A 1214 -50.93 15.33 3.36
C SER A 1214 -51.83 15.19 2.14
N VAL A 1215 -51.36 15.66 0.97
CA VAL A 1215 -51.96 15.18 -0.28
C VAL A 1215 -51.69 13.68 -0.34
N ASP A 1216 -52.74 12.90 -0.11
CA ASP A 1216 -52.75 11.44 -0.15
C ASP A 1216 -52.18 10.96 -1.50
N GLY A 1217 -51.00 10.33 -1.46
CA GLY A 1217 -50.29 9.85 -2.65
C GLY A 1217 -51.15 8.91 -3.49
N ASP A 1218 -52.02 8.13 -2.84
CA ASP A 1218 -52.96 7.22 -3.50
C ASP A 1218 -54.00 7.98 -4.33
N LYS A 1219 -54.40 9.19 -3.91
CA LYS A 1219 -55.32 10.06 -4.68
C LYS A 1219 -54.65 10.74 -5.87
N LEU A 1220 -53.32 10.84 -5.88
CA LEU A 1220 -52.52 11.32 -7.02
C LEU A 1220 -52.16 10.19 -7.99
N GLY A 1221 -52.48 8.93 -7.65
CA GLY A 1221 -52.12 7.74 -8.43
C GLY A 1221 -50.61 7.50 -8.48
N LEU A 1222 -49.92 7.76 -7.37
CA LEU A 1222 -48.48 7.63 -7.19
C LEU A 1222 -48.07 6.25 -6.67
#